data_AF-A0A8D4BKB5-F1
#
_entry.id   AF-A0A8D4BKB5-F1
#
_cell.length_a   1.000
_cell.length_b   1.000
_cell.length_c   1.000
_cell.angle_alpha   90.00
_cell.angle_beta   90.00
_cell.angle_gamma   90.00
#
_symmetry.space_group_name_H-M   'P 1'
#
loop_
_entity.id
_entity.type
_entity.pdbx_description
1 polymer ?
#
loop_
_entity_poly.entity_id
_entity_poly.type
_entity_poly.pdbx_seq_one_letter_code
_entity_poly.pdbx_strand_id
1 'polypeptide(L)'
;MREKLVRLGYLLGLALVLSGILYFFASNWQGFDRYIKIALSVGLMLLFYGSAFVVRKLLPQQAFLSHWTLLAGALSFGLSIALLSQIYNTHAESYWLFLIWLVPVILFSFFTKYQPFYVLSFVLFQFTMAFFISPTGAVSQRGEHETLLLYAGMAFVNLIIFWIIKKKRRSSPVIMYAAFCLFHYIFLTVSLPDFTGSSSLRIGLIIFYLLFLLSSFFYFSKAKPQKSFLGISIVAFALFVIEQFFSFIFKHYAEWSLFLALGFVILFIGASVWFVKWLTANTAAQKTSLRVIKRIAVIGITAIASVIGSSSLGGLVTLITGTYPTNGMLVIGVLLIVACYLIKADIPTVKYTFLMMGVLISGGASFFVNDILFFIYVIALVALLVFTKHTPVRLLLFVLVQGLLLIKVPTAYYDTIKIDYVLLALFLLNAAVYAINLHHAFKKAALLLAFIFLLSLTELSEPSFLNIIYCTVFFVISTVFLFVTVRKEPKYDFIVGMIFWFVFLAMKYYDFVWDLFNKSLVLVILGLIFLFLSRKWDLSTPDQPQPSFLDRSRTAVWIIILVQLIILGGIFTKNEVLLQNGKEIKLALQPIDPRSLLQGDYVELNYDIAHVTLPHVKDGEKVKLVLRPAKQGVYKYAKIYQADDDWNKPYTSKEKDVVITGSYHDWGIQYGIEHYFIPEGTGSKVESEARFATVRVGKNGDAIVTKVGK
;
A
#
# COMPACT_ATOMS: atom_id res chain seq x y z
N MET A 1 -29.87 -9.94 16.08
CA MET A 1 -28.66 -9.52 16.83
C MET A 1 -27.62 -10.65 16.90
N ARG A 2 -28.01 -11.85 17.36
CA ARG A 2 -27.15 -13.05 17.42
C ARG A 2 -26.48 -13.43 16.09
N GLU A 3 -27.24 -13.41 15.00
CA GLU A 3 -26.74 -13.72 13.64
C GLU A 3 -25.53 -12.85 13.22
N LYS A 4 -25.55 -11.55 13.54
CA LYS A 4 -24.43 -10.64 13.20
C LYS A 4 -23.15 -11.01 13.96
N LEU A 5 -23.29 -11.43 15.22
CA LEU A 5 -22.15 -11.87 16.05
C LEU A 5 -21.54 -13.16 15.53
N VAL A 6 -22.40 -14.12 15.17
CA VAL A 6 -21.98 -15.40 14.58
C VAL A 6 -21.25 -15.18 13.26
N ARG A 7 -21.81 -14.33 12.37
CA ARG A 7 -21.14 -13.97 11.10
C ARG A 7 -19.80 -13.28 11.31
N LEU A 8 -19.71 -12.35 12.27
CA LEU A 8 -18.45 -11.70 12.62
C LEU A 8 -17.43 -12.71 13.15
N GLY A 9 -17.82 -13.58 14.07
CA GLY A 9 -16.93 -14.59 14.63
C GLY A 9 -16.38 -15.55 13.56
N TYR A 10 -17.23 -16.00 12.64
CA TYR A 10 -16.80 -16.78 11.48
C TYR A 10 -15.84 -15.99 10.56
N LEU A 11 -16.13 -14.71 10.29
CA LEU A 11 -15.27 -13.85 9.46
C LEU A 11 -13.88 -13.68 10.09
N LEU A 12 -13.82 -13.34 11.39
CA LEU A 12 -12.56 -13.17 12.12
C LEU A 12 -11.80 -14.50 12.20
N GLY A 13 -12.50 -15.61 12.48
CA GLY A 13 -11.89 -16.94 12.52
C GLY A 13 -11.27 -17.35 11.19
N LEU A 14 -11.99 -17.16 10.08
CA LEU A 14 -11.46 -17.46 8.75
C LEU A 14 -10.30 -16.53 8.37
N ALA A 15 -10.39 -15.24 8.69
CA ALA A 15 -9.31 -14.29 8.45
C ALA A 15 -8.03 -14.67 9.20
N LEU A 16 -8.14 -15.09 10.46
CA LEU A 16 -7.00 -15.56 11.25
C LEU A 16 -6.38 -16.84 10.68
N VAL A 17 -7.20 -17.82 10.29
CA VAL A 17 -6.70 -19.04 9.63
C VAL A 17 -5.96 -18.70 8.33
N LEU A 18 -6.54 -17.82 7.51
CA LEU A 18 -5.94 -17.37 6.25
C LEU A 18 -4.63 -16.62 6.46
N SER A 19 -4.59 -15.67 7.40
CA SER A 19 -3.37 -14.94 7.76
C SER A 19 -2.31 -15.88 8.31
N GLY A 20 -2.69 -16.82 9.19
CA GLY A 20 -1.77 -17.83 9.71
C GLY A 20 -1.17 -18.69 8.60
N ILE A 21 -1.98 -19.18 7.67
CA ILE A 21 -1.49 -19.90 6.49
C ILE A 21 -0.53 -19.06 5.66
N LEU A 22 -0.87 -17.80 5.37
CA LEU A 22 0.01 -16.90 4.62
C LEU A 22 1.37 -16.74 5.31
N TYR A 23 1.38 -16.56 6.62
CA TYR A 23 2.60 -16.43 7.42
C TYR A 23 3.41 -17.72 7.39
N PHE A 24 2.74 -18.88 7.50
CA PHE A 24 3.40 -20.17 7.39
C PHE A 24 4.15 -20.26 6.06
N PHE A 25 3.48 -20.02 4.92
CA PHE A 25 4.10 -20.07 3.57
C PHE A 25 5.29 -19.11 3.41
N ALA A 26 5.20 -17.92 3.98
CA ALA A 26 6.25 -16.91 3.90
C ALA A 26 7.51 -17.24 4.73
N SER A 27 7.41 -18.07 5.78
CA SER A 27 8.54 -18.38 6.68
C SER A 27 9.69 -19.20 6.07
N ASN A 28 9.52 -19.73 4.85
CA ASN A 28 10.54 -20.50 4.11
C ASN A 28 11.24 -21.63 4.91
N TRP A 29 10.45 -22.53 5.49
CA TRP A 29 10.95 -23.63 6.34
C TRP A 29 11.92 -24.57 5.60
N GLN A 30 12.98 -25.01 6.28
CA GLN A 30 14.06 -25.83 5.69
C GLN A 30 13.92 -27.35 5.95
N GLY A 31 12.90 -27.78 6.71
CA GLY A 31 12.74 -29.19 7.13
C GLY A 31 12.00 -30.10 6.15
N PHE A 32 11.43 -29.56 5.07
CA PHE A 32 10.64 -30.33 4.10
C PHE A 32 11.31 -30.30 2.72
N ASP A 33 11.34 -31.46 2.04
CA ASP A 33 11.77 -31.52 0.66
C ASP A 33 10.80 -30.75 -0.27
N ARG A 34 11.24 -30.54 -1.53
CA ARG A 34 10.46 -29.77 -2.52
C ARG A 34 9.10 -30.40 -2.82
N TYR A 35 9.03 -31.73 -2.92
CA TYR A 35 7.78 -32.41 -3.27
C TYR A 35 6.76 -32.32 -2.14
N ILE A 36 7.20 -32.43 -0.88
CA ILE A 36 6.35 -32.26 0.29
C ILE A 36 5.82 -30.83 0.36
N LYS A 37 6.68 -29.81 0.13
CA LYS A 37 6.22 -28.41 0.10
C LYS A 37 5.13 -28.19 -0.95
N ILE A 38 5.32 -28.74 -2.15
CA ILE A 38 4.35 -28.65 -3.24
C ILE A 38 3.05 -29.39 -2.89
N ALA A 39 3.16 -30.61 -2.37
CA ALA A 39 2.01 -31.41 -1.96
C ALA A 39 1.20 -30.73 -0.86
N LEU A 40 1.87 -30.13 0.14
CA LEU A 40 1.21 -29.34 1.19
C LEU A 40 0.50 -28.12 0.60
N SER A 41 1.12 -27.41 -0.33
CA SER A 41 0.54 -26.24 -0.99
C SER A 41 -0.72 -26.59 -1.78
N VAL A 42 -0.63 -27.59 -2.67
CA VAL A 42 -1.76 -28.05 -3.49
C VAL A 42 -2.84 -28.67 -2.59
N GLY A 43 -2.44 -29.47 -1.59
CA GLY A 43 -3.34 -30.08 -0.63
C GLY A 43 -4.15 -29.05 0.15
N LEU A 44 -3.51 -27.98 0.61
CA LEU A 44 -4.20 -26.88 1.31
C LEU A 44 -5.15 -26.11 0.39
N MET A 45 -4.75 -25.86 -0.85
CA MET A 45 -5.62 -25.24 -1.84
C MET A 45 -6.88 -26.07 -2.09
N LEU A 46 -6.71 -27.38 -2.29
CA LEU A 46 -7.82 -28.31 -2.45
C LEU A 46 -8.65 -28.44 -1.18
N LEU A 47 -8.04 -28.38 0.00
CA LEU A 47 -8.74 -28.35 1.27
C LEU A 47 -9.68 -27.15 1.35
N PHE A 48 -9.23 -25.95 1.00
CA PHE A 48 -10.11 -24.77 1.00
C PHE A 48 -11.24 -24.88 -0.01
N TYR A 49 -10.94 -25.28 -1.26
CA TYR A 49 -11.98 -25.47 -2.26
C TYR A 49 -12.98 -26.55 -1.88
N GLY A 50 -12.50 -27.69 -1.38
CA GLY A 50 -13.33 -28.77 -0.85
C GLY A 50 -14.17 -28.31 0.34
N SER A 51 -13.58 -27.55 1.26
CA SER A 51 -14.26 -27.00 2.43
C SER A 51 -15.42 -26.08 2.02
N ALA A 52 -15.34 -25.38 0.89
CA ALA A 52 -16.48 -24.58 0.39
C ALA A 52 -17.71 -25.44 0.11
N PHE A 53 -17.53 -26.62 -0.49
CA PHE A 53 -18.63 -27.55 -0.73
C PHE A 53 -19.09 -28.26 0.54
N VAL A 54 -18.17 -28.63 1.43
CA VAL A 54 -18.49 -29.24 2.73
C VAL A 54 -19.28 -28.27 3.60
N VAL A 55 -18.83 -27.02 3.72
CA VAL A 55 -19.54 -25.95 4.44
C VAL A 55 -20.89 -25.69 3.79
N ARG A 56 -20.99 -25.66 2.45
CA ARG A 56 -22.30 -25.52 1.77
C ARG A 56 -23.27 -26.65 2.16
N LYS A 57 -22.77 -27.88 2.33
CA LYS A 57 -23.57 -29.06 2.72
C LYS A 57 -23.92 -29.06 4.22
N LEU A 58 -22.98 -28.74 5.10
CA LEU A 58 -23.15 -28.82 6.56
C LEU A 58 -23.79 -27.57 7.19
N LEU A 59 -23.66 -26.43 6.52
CA LEU A 59 -24.12 -25.11 6.97
C LEU A 59 -24.90 -24.39 5.85
N PRO A 60 -25.98 -24.97 5.30
CA PRO A 60 -26.73 -24.38 4.19
C PRO A 60 -27.31 -22.99 4.51
N GLN A 61 -27.58 -22.70 5.79
CA GLN A 61 -28.03 -21.41 6.30
C GLN A 61 -26.92 -20.33 6.30
N GLN A 62 -25.64 -20.71 6.31
CA GLN A 62 -24.51 -19.78 6.26
C GLN A 62 -23.82 -19.82 4.88
N ALA A 63 -24.57 -19.57 3.81
CA ALA A 63 -24.03 -19.57 2.44
C ALA A 63 -22.79 -18.67 2.28
N PHE A 64 -22.73 -17.55 3.00
CA PHE A 64 -21.58 -16.64 2.98
C PHE A 64 -20.26 -17.36 3.36
N LEU A 65 -20.29 -18.30 4.31
CA LEU A 65 -19.08 -19.00 4.76
C LEU A 65 -18.51 -19.85 3.64
N SER A 66 -19.37 -20.55 2.88
CA SER A 66 -18.95 -21.29 1.69
C SER A 66 -18.35 -20.39 0.60
N HIS A 67 -18.84 -19.15 0.47
CA HIS A 67 -18.31 -18.19 -0.50
C HIS A 67 -16.92 -17.69 -0.10
N TRP A 68 -16.73 -17.43 1.20
CA TRP A 68 -15.44 -16.99 1.72
C TRP A 68 -14.39 -18.11 1.74
N THR A 69 -14.76 -19.35 2.01
CA THR A 69 -13.84 -20.49 1.86
C THR A 69 -13.47 -20.75 0.39
N LEU A 70 -14.37 -20.45 -0.56
CA LEU A 70 -14.02 -20.49 -1.98
C LEU A 70 -13.01 -19.37 -2.32
N LEU A 71 -13.20 -18.17 -1.77
CA LEU A 71 -12.23 -17.07 -1.90
C LEU A 71 -10.89 -17.44 -1.26
N ALA A 72 -10.90 -18.12 -0.10
CA ALA A 72 -9.71 -18.67 0.54
C ALA A 72 -8.95 -19.64 -0.37
N GLY A 73 -9.68 -20.52 -1.09
CA GLY A 73 -9.09 -21.38 -2.12
C GLY A 73 -8.38 -20.57 -3.22
N ALA A 74 -9.03 -19.52 -3.73
CA ALA A 74 -8.40 -18.65 -4.72
C ALA A 74 -7.20 -17.86 -4.18
N LEU A 75 -7.19 -17.50 -2.89
CA LEU A 75 -6.03 -16.89 -2.23
C LEU A 75 -4.88 -17.90 -2.11
N SER A 76 -5.18 -19.13 -1.69
CA SER A 76 -4.19 -20.20 -1.55
C SER A 76 -3.56 -20.65 -2.87
N PHE A 77 -4.25 -20.48 -3.99
CA PHE A 77 -3.66 -20.66 -5.32
C PHE A 77 -2.54 -19.65 -5.59
N GLY A 78 -2.77 -18.37 -5.28
CA GLY A 78 -1.74 -17.33 -5.37
C GLY A 78 -0.52 -17.65 -4.51
N LEU A 79 -0.76 -18.07 -3.25
CA LEU A 79 0.30 -18.55 -2.36
C LEU A 79 1.03 -19.76 -2.94
N SER A 80 0.33 -20.68 -3.61
CA SER A 80 0.95 -21.86 -4.23
C SER A 80 1.88 -21.49 -5.38
N ILE A 81 1.50 -20.50 -6.20
CA ILE A 81 2.40 -19.98 -7.24
C ILE A 81 3.62 -19.30 -6.60
N ALA A 82 3.42 -18.48 -5.57
CA ALA A 82 4.51 -17.82 -4.86
C ALA A 82 5.49 -18.84 -4.24
N LEU A 83 4.97 -19.92 -3.64
CA LEU A 83 5.79 -20.99 -3.09
C LEU A 83 6.53 -21.76 -4.19
N LEU A 84 5.92 -22.01 -5.35
CA LEU A 84 6.63 -22.62 -6.48
C LEU A 84 7.79 -21.73 -6.94
N SER A 85 7.57 -20.41 -7.04
CA SER A 85 8.63 -19.45 -7.32
C SER A 85 9.76 -19.53 -6.29
N GLN A 86 9.41 -19.66 -5.01
CA GLN A 86 10.36 -19.81 -3.91
C GLN A 86 11.17 -21.11 -4.00
N ILE A 87 10.51 -22.25 -4.24
CA ILE A 87 11.13 -23.59 -4.30
C ILE A 87 12.15 -23.67 -5.45
N TYR A 88 11.83 -23.06 -6.58
CA TYR A 88 12.64 -23.12 -7.80
C TYR A 88 13.54 -21.90 -8.00
N ASN A 89 13.58 -20.95 -7.05
CA ASN A 89 14.35 -19.71 -7.18
C ASN A 89 14.08 -18.96 -8.49
N THR A 90 12.82 -18.97 -8.93
CA THR A 90 12.43 -18.34 -10.19
C THR A 90 11.72 -17.02 -9.91
N HIS A 91 12.13 -15.96 -10.62
CA HIS A 91 11.38 -14.71 -10.78
C HIS A 91 10.77 -14.20 -9.47
N ALA A 92 11.59 -13.80 -8.50
CA ALA A 92 11.07 -13.11 -7.32
C ALA A 92 10.33 -11.85 -7.76
N GLU A 93 9.14 -11.63 -7.20
CA GLU A 93 8.37 -10.40 -7.39
C GLU A 93 8.05 -10.02 -8.86
N SER A 94 7.98 -11.00 -9.76
CA SER A 94 7.57 -10.75 -11.14
C SER A 94 6.06 -10.53 -11.29
N TYR A 95 5.68 -9.66 -12.23
CA TYR A 95 4.29 -9.47 -12.63
C TYR A 95 3.57 -10.78 -13.03
N TRP A 96 4.32 -11.81 -13.48
CA TRP A 96 3.78 -13.11 -13.84
C TRP A 96 3.03 -13.79 -12.69
N LEU A 97 3.49 -13.65 -11.45
CA LEU A 97 2.80 -14.18 -10.27
C LEU A 97 1.36 -13.67 -10.21
N PHE A 98 1.20 -12.35 -10.27
CA PHE A 98 -0.09 -11.69 -10.17
C PHE A 98 -0.95 -11.93 -11.40
N LEU A 99 -0.34 -11.99 -12.59
CA LEU A 99 -1.05 -12.24 -13.84
C LEU A 99 -1.63 -13.66 -13.91
N ILE A 100 -0.84 -14.68 -13.58
CA ILE A 100 -1.30 -16.08 -13.55
C ILE A 100 -2.39 -16.23 -12.50
N TRP A 101 -2.24 -15.59 -11.35
CA TRP A 101 -3.24 -15.58 -10.30
C TRP A 101 -4.54 -14.86 -10.71
N LEU A 102 -4.43 -13.77 -11.48
CA LEU A 102 -5.57 -12.97 -11.93
C LEU A 102 -6.55 -13.78 -12.79
N VAL A 103 -6.05 -14.69 -13.65
CA VAL A 103 -6.88 -15.46 -14.61
C VAL A 103 -8.03 -16.22 -13.93
N PRO A 104 -7.81 -17.16 -12.99
CA PRO A 104 -8.89 -17.87 -12.32
C PRO A 104 -9.78 -16.95 -11.47
N VAL A 105 -9.22 -15.88 -10.90
CA VAL A 105 -10.00 -14.92 -10.09
C VAL A 105 -10.99 -14.15 -10.97
N ILE A 106 -10.61 -13.74 -12.18
CA ILE A 106 -11.55 -13.14 -13.16
C ILE A 106 -12.66 -14.12 -13.52
N LEU A 107 -12.32 -15.40 -13.75
CA LEU A 107 -13.32 -16.43 -14.04
C LEU A 107 -14.29 -16.60 -12.86
N PHE A 108 -13.78 -16.69 -11.62
CA PHE A 108 -14.64 -16.72 -10.43
C PHE A 108 -15.53 -15.49 -10.36
N SER A 109 -14.97 -14.29 -10.56
CA SER A 109 -15.71 -13.03 -10.60
C SER A 109 -16.87 -13.05 -11.62
N PHE A 110 -16.62 -13.59 -12.82
CA PHE A 110 -17.61 -13.70 -13.88
C PHE A 110 -18.74 -14.69 -13.53
N PHE A 111 -18.41 -15.91 -13.10
CA PHE A 111 -19.39 -16.97 -12.85
C PHE A 111 -20.13 -16.84 -11.52
N THR A 112 -19.46 -16.36 -10.46
CA THR A 112 -20.04 -16.23 -9.12
C THR A 112 -20.77 -14.91 -8.93
N LYS A 113 -20.37 -13.87 -9.68
CA LYS A 113 -20.80 -12.47 -9.49
C LYS A 113 -20.63 -11.95 -8.07
N TYR A 114 -19.68 -12.53 -7.34
CA TYR A 114 -19.46 -12.24 -5.94
C TYR A 114 -18.45 -11.11 -5.76
N GLN A 115 -18.82 -10.10 -4.97
CA GLN A 115 -18.10 -8.83 -4.88
C GLN A 115 -16.61 -8.96 -4.49
N PRO A 116 -16.22 -9.83 -3.53
CA PRO A 116 -14.82 -10.06 -3.21
C PRO A 116 -13.95 -10.51 -4.38
N PHE A 117 -14.46 -11.32 -5.31
CA PHE A 117 -13.69 -11.69 -6.50
C PHE A 117 -13.48 -10.51 -7.45
N TYR A 118 -14.44 -9.59 -7.58
CA TYR A 118 -14.21 -8.35 -8.34
C TYR A 118 -13.08 -7.53 -7.72
N VAL A 119 -13.07 -7.39 -6.39
CA VAL A 119 -12.05 -6.64 -5.66
C VAL A 119 -10.69 -7.31 -5.79
N LEU A 120 -10.62 -8.63 -5.62
CA LEU A 120 -9.37 -9.39 -5.76
C LEU A 120 -8.85 -9.31 -7.20
N SER A 121 -9.70 -9.44 -8.23
CA SER A 121 -9.31 -9.22 -9.63
C SER A 121 -8.73 -7.83 -9.84
N PHE A 122 -9.37 -6.79 -9.28
CA PHE A 122 -8.87 -5.43 -9.40
C PHE A 122 -7.49 -5.29 -8.74
N VAL A 123 -7.32 -5.78 -7.51
CA VAL A 123 -6.03 -5.71 -6.79
C VAL A 123 -4.93 -6.45 -7.55
N LEU A 124 -5.18 -7.69 -7.99
CA LEU A 124 -4.21 -8.48 -8.75
C LEU A 124 -3.86 -7.82 -10.09
N PHE A 125 -4.83 -7.18 -10.75
CA PHE A 125 -4.58 -6.43 -11.98
C PHE A 125 -3.70 -5.19 -11.72
N GLN A 126 -3.94 -4.45 -10.62
CA GLN A 126 -3.07 -3.32 -10.26
C GLN A 126 -1.66 -3.78 -9.92
N PHE A 127 -1.48 -4.88 -9.19
CA PHE A 127 -0.15 -5.44 -8.92
C PHE A 127 0.53 -5.94 -10.19
N THR A 128 -0.21 -6.59 -11.08
CA THR A 128 0.33 -7.00 -12.39
C THR A 128 0.87 -5.80 -13.15
N MET A 129 0.13 -4.69 -13.22
CA MET A 129 0.62 -3.47 -13.87
C MET A 129 1.80 -2.86 -13.10
N ALA A 130 1.72 -2.75 -11.77
CA ALA A 130 2.77 -2.11 -10.98
C ALA A 130 4.12 -2.83 -11.10
N PHE A 131 4.14 -4.16 -10.91
CA PHE A 131 5.36 -4.98 -11.07
C PHE A 131 5.76 -5.16 -12.53
N PHE A 132 4.85 -4.95 -13.49
CA PHE A 132 5.23 -4.88 -14.89
C PHE A 132 5.94 -3.56 -15.17
N ILE A 133 5.47 -2.43 -14.63
CA ILE A 133 6.00 -1.08 -14.87
C ILE A 133 7.34 -0.88 -14.16
N SER A 134 7.41 -1.30 -12.90
CA SER A 134 8.56 -1.14 -12.01
C SER A 134 8.84 -2.48 -11.32
N PRO A 135 9.51 -3.42 -12.01
CA PRO A 135 9.91 -4.67 -11.39
C PRO A 135 10.93 -4.39 -10.28
N THR A 136 10.85 -5.14 -9.19
CA THR A 136 11.76 -5.06 -8.04
C THR A 136 12.99 -5.91 -8.31
N GLY A 137 14.04 -5.27 -8.81
CA GLY A 137 15.38 -5.83 -9.03
C GLY A 137 16.34 -4.71 -9.43
N ALA A 138 17.62 -4.85 -9.06
CA ALA A 138 18.71 -3.88 -9.19
C ALA A 138 18.98 -3.39 -10.62
N VAL A 139 18.30 -3.96 -11.61
CA VAL A 139 18.59 -3.71 -13.00
C VAL A 139 17.30 -3.75 -13.83
N SER A 140 16.53 -2.68 -13.74
CA SER A 140 15.47 -2.35 -14.69
C SER A 140 15.46 -0.83 -14.86
N GLN A 141 16.46 -0.29 -15.56
CA GLN A 141 16.39 1.08 -16.04
C GLN A 141 15.69 1.07 -17.39
N ARG A 142 14.36 1.07 -17.38
CA ARG A 142 13.57 1.44 -18.56
C ARG A 142 13.86 2.88 -18.93
N GLY A 143 13.79 3.21 -20.21
CA GLY A 143 13.89 4.59 -20.66
C GLY A 143 12.89 5.49 -19.93
N GLU A 144 13.29 6.73 -19.60
CA GLU A 144 12.44 7.68 -18.87
C GLU A 144 11.09 7.92 -19.57
N HIS A 145 11.11 8.00 -20.91
CA HIS A 145 9.90 8.17 -21.73
C HIS A 145 8.95 6.97 -21.66
N GLU A 146 9.49 5.76 -21.74
CA GLU A 146 8.70 4.53 -21.65
C GLU A 146 8.04 4.42 -20.29
N THR A 147 8.81 4.63 -19.22
CA THR A 147 8.33 4.61 -17.84
C THR A 147 7.18 5.60 -17.65
N LEU A 148 7.36 6.85 -18.11
CA LEU A 148 6.34 7.88 -18.04
C LEU A 148 5.05 7.50 -18.79
N LEU A 149 5.16 6.97 -20.01
CA LEU A 149 4.02 6.52 -20.81
C LEU A 149 3.28 5.36 -20.16
N LEU A 150 4.00 4.42 -19.55
CA LEU A 150 3.42 3.28 -18.86
C LEU A 150 2.63 3.69 -17.63
N TYR A 151 3.16 4.60 -16.79
CA TYR A 151 2.41 5.15 -15.66
C TYR A 151 1.19 5.95 -16.12
N ALA A 152 1.33 6.79 -17.15
CA ALA A 152 0.19 7.48 -17.73
C ALA A 152 -0.87 6.49 -18.25
N GLY A 153 -0.45 5.43 -18.95
CA GLY A 153 -1.30 4.34 -19.40
C GLY A 153 -2.06 3.66 -18.25
N MET A 154 -1.37 3.33 -17.16
CA MET A 154 -1.97 2.75 -15.95
C MET A 154 -3.03 3.69 -15.33
N ALA A 155 -2.77 5.00 -15.31
CA ALA A 155 -3.75 5.98 -14.86
C ALA A 155 -4.98 5.98 -15.78
N PHE A 156 -4.80 6.05 -17.10
CA PHE A 156 -5.92 6.03 -18.06
C PHE A 156 -6.74 4.74 -17.99
N VAL A 157 -6.11 3.58 -17.81
CA VAL A 157 -6.81 2.30 -17.57
C VAL A 157 -7.71 2.41 -16.33
N ASN A 158 -7.21 2.97 -15.23
CA ASN A 158 -8.00 3.19 -14.03
C ASN A 158 -9.17 4.17 -14.25
N LEU A 159 -8.98 5.23 -15.04
CA LEU A 159 -10.05 6.14 -15.43
C LEU A 159 -11.12 5.45 -16.29
N ILE A 160 -10.71 4.57 -17.21
CA ILE A 160 -11.63 3.77 -18.03
C ILE A 160 -12.43 2.80 -17.15
N ILE A 161 -11.77 2.08 -16.24
CA ILE A 161 -12.43 1.19 -15.26
C ILE A 161 -13.49 1.97 -14.48
N PHE A 162 -13.12 3.14 -13.94
CA PHE A 162 -14.04 4.03 -13.24
C PHE A 162 -15.27 4.37 -14.09
N TRP A 163 -15.10 4.81 -15.35
CA TRP A 163 -16.20 5.20 -16.22
C TRP A 163 -17.09 4.03 -16.64
N ILE A 164 -16.51 2.88 -16.97
CA ILE A 164 -17.28 1.66 -17.29
C ILE A 164 -18.16 1.28 -16.11
N ILE A 165 -17.59 1.26 -14.91
CA ILE A 165 -18.29 0.87 -13.68
C ILE A 165 -19.41 1.86 -13.35
N LYS A 166 -19.11 3.15 -13.45
CA LYS A 166 -20.07 4.24 -13.21
C LYS A 166 -21.24 4.20 -14.22
N LYS A 167 -20.98 3.89 -15.49
CA LYS A 167 -22.01 3.81 -16.55
C LYS A 167 -22.90 2.58 -16.37
N LYS A 168 -22.33 1.42 -16.04
CA LYS A 168 -23.07 0.15 -15.94
C LYS A 168 -23.91 0.00 -14.66
N ARG A 169 -23.84 0.93 -13.68
CA ARG A 169 -24.59 0.98 -12.39
C ARG A 169 -24.62 -0.31 -11.53
N ARG A 170 -24.05 -1.43 -11.99
CA ARG A 170 -24.12 -2.77 -11.36
C ARG A 170 -22.79 -3.31 -10.85
N SER A 171 -21.70 -2.56 -11.00
CA SER A 171 -20.35 -2.97 -10.60
C SER A 171 -19.96 -2.39 -9.24
N SER A 172 -19.16 -3.17 -8.50
CA SER A 172 -18.73 -2.90 -7.13
C SER A 172 -18.41 -1.41 -6.86
N PRO A 173 -19.08 -0.74 -5.90
CA PRO A 173 -18.78 0.65 -5.57
C PRO A 173 -17.34 0.82 -5.06
N VAL A 174 -16.79 -0.21 -4.41
CA VAL A 174 -15.40 -0.22 -3.91
C VAL A 174 -14.42 0.00 -5.05
N ILE A 175 -14.58 -0.73 -6.17
CA ILE A 175 -13.68 -0.62 -7.34
C ILE A 175 -13.85 0.74 -8.02
N MET A 176 -15.08 1.26 -8.08
CA MET A 176 -15.32 2.60 -8.63
C MET A 176 -14.51 3.67 -7.88
N TYR A 177 -14.55 3.67 -6.55
CA TYR A 177 -13.79 4.61 -5.75
C TYR A 177 -12.30 4.33 -5.82
N ALA A 178 -11.88 3.07 -5.73
CA ALA A 178 -10.47 2.69 -5.80
C ALA A 178 -9.82 3.10 -7.13
N ALA A 179 -10.47 2.83 -8.26
CA ALA A 179 -9.96 3.21 -9.58
C ALA A 179 -9.84 4.73 -9.75
N PHE A 180 -10.82 5.50 -9.24
CA PHE A 180 -10.75 6.96 -9.28
C PHE A 180 -9.64 7.52 -8.39
N CYS A 181 -9.46 6.96 -7.19
CA CYS A 181 -8.36 7.33 -6.30
C CYS A 181 -6.99 6.96 -6.89
N LEU A 182 -6.84 5.77 -7.49
CA LEU A 182 -5.60 5.34 -8.12
C LEU A 182 -5.23 6.20 -9.33
N PHE A 183 -6.22 6.60 -10.15
CA PHE A 183 -5.98 7.57 -11.22
C PHE A 183 -5.33 8.86 -10.68
N HIS A 184 -5.88 9.43 -9.61
CA HIS A 184 -5.35 10.64 -9.00
C HIS A 184 -3.96 10.40 -8.36
N TYR A 185 -3.78 9.28 -7.66
CA TYR A 185 -2.52 8.91 -7.03
C TYR A 185 -1.38 8.78 -8.05
N ILE A 186 -1.62 8.09 -9.17
CA ILE A 186 -0.62 7.90 -10.21
C ILE A 186 -0.24 9.24 -10.85
N PHE A 187 -1.23 10.09 -11.17
CA PHE A 187 -0.93 11.41 -11.75
C PHE A 187 -0.21 12.37 -10.78
N LEU A 188 -0.53 12.32 -9.48
CA LEU A 188 0.23 13.04 -8.46
C LEU A 188 1.67 12.53 -8.37
N THR A 189 1.88 11.22 -8.49
CA THR A 189 3.24 10.65 -8.51
C THR A 189 4.02 11.13 -9.74
N VAL A 190 3.37 11.12 -10.91
CA VAL A 190 3.96 11.58 -12.18
C VAL A 190 4.25 13.09 -12.17
N SER A 191 3.53 13.89 -11.38
CA SER A 191 3.77 15.33 -11.29
C SER A 191 4.97 15.71 -10.42
N LEU A 192 5.57 14.75 -9.71
CA LEU A 192 6.67 15.01 -8.79
C LEU A 192 7.91 15.53 -9.55
N PRO A 193 8.69 16.45 -8.96
CA PRO A 193 9.79 17.13 -9.66
C PRO A 193 10.89 16.16 -10.11
N ASP A 194 11.13 15.12 -9.31
CA ASP A 194 12.18 14.12 -9.50
C ASP A 194 11.67 12.86 -10.20
N PHE A 195 10.39 12.83 -10.63
CA PHE A 195 9.85 11.72 -11.39
C PHE A 195 10.46 11.70 -12.80
N THR A 196 11.24 10.65 -13.10
CA THR A 196 11.94 10.33 -14.37
C THR A 196 11.98 11.44 -15.42
N GLY A 197 13.14 12.11 -15.56
CA GLY A 197 13.49 12.97 -16.70
C GLY A 197 12.74 14.30 -16.85
N SER A 198 13.46 15.36 -17.22
CA SER A 198 12.85 16.64 -17.64
C SER A 198 12.31 16.57 -19.07
N SER A 199 11.32 15.69 -19.31
CA SER A 199 10.71 15.53 -20.63
C SER A 199 9.57 16.55 -20.88
N SER A 200 9.48 17.08 -22.10
CA SER A 200 8.33 17.87 -22.58
C SER A 200 7.00 17.11 -22.42
N LEU A 201 7.05 15.78 -22.54
CA LEU A 201 5.93 14.88 -22.30
C LEU A 201 5.40 14.98 -20.87
N ARG A 202 6.27 15.05 -19.86
CA ARG A 202 5.86 15.19 -18.45
C ARG A 202 5.09 16.49 -18.23
N ILE A 203 5.56 17.59 -18.82
CA ILE A 203 4.87 18.88 -18.77
C ILE A 203 3.49 18.77 -19.42
N GLY A 204 3.39 18.11 -20.57
CA GLY A 204 2.11 17.83 -21.23
C GLY A 204 1.13 17.05 -20.35
N LEU A 205 1.61 16.02 -19.63
CA LEU A 205 0.80 15.24 -18.70
C LEU A 205 0.36 16.04 -17.47
N ILE A 206 1.22 16.92 -16.94
CA ILE A 206 0.89 17.85 -15.84
C ILE A 206 -0.22 18.81 -16.28
N ILE A 207 -0.11 19.41 -17.47
CA ILE A 207 -1.13 20.30 -18.02
C ILE A 207 -2.45 19.54 -18.22
N PHE A 208 -2.38 18.34 -18.81
CA PHE A 208 -3.55 17.47 -18.96
C PHE A 208 -4.22 17.19 -17.61
N TYR A 209 -3.45 16.85 -16.58
CA TYR A 209 -3.98 16.54 -15.26
C TYR A 209 -4.63 17.75 -14.59
N LEU A 210 -4.03 18.94 -14.72
CA LEU A 210 -4.65 20.19 -14.26
C LEU A 210 -5.99 20.45 -14.95
N LEU A 211 -6.04 20.30 -16.29
CA LEU A 211 -7.28 20.43 -17.05
C LEU A 211 -8.33 19.38 -16.64
N PHE A 212 -7.89 18.16 -16.34
CA PHE A 212 -8.76 17.10 -15.82
C PHE A 212 -9.32 17.47 -14.44
N LEU A 213 -8.51 17.98 -13.52
CA LEU A 213 -8.94 18.40 -12.19
C LEU A 213 -9.99 19.52 -12.26
N LEU A 214 -9.76 20.52 -13.10
CA LEU A 214 -10.70 21.62 -13.36
C LEU A 214 -12.02 21.10 -13.99
N SER A 215 -11.91 20.21 -14.98
CA SER A 215 -13.07 19.61 -15.65
C SER A 215 -13.87 18.70 -14.71
N SER A 216 -13.18 17.88 -13.90
CA SER A 216 -13.77 17.02 -12.88
C SER A 216 -14.51 17.84 -11.83
N PHE A 217 -13.89 18.92 -11.36
CA PHE A 217 -14.49 19.85 -10.41
C PHE A 217 -15.79 20.44 -10.98
N PHE A 218 -15.78 20.93 -12.22
CA PHE A 218 -16.99 21.50 -12.86
C PHE A 218 -18.06 20.43 -13.10
N TYR A 219 -17.65 19.25 -13.55
CA TYR A 219 -18.55 18.14 -13.83
C TYR A 219 -19.26 17.66 -12.56
N PHE A 220 -18.53 17.46 -11.46
CA PHE A 220 -19.08 16.96 -10.19
C PHE A 220 -19.69 18.03 -9.28
N SER A 221 -19.47 19.31 -9.57
CA SER A 221 -20.16 20.42 -8.88
C SER A 221 -21.47 20.82 -9.58
N LYS A 222 -21.48 20.88 -10.91
CA LYS A 222 -22.59 21.41 -11.71
C LYS A 222 -23.29 20.37 -12.59
N ALA A 223 -22.56 19.70 -13.49
CA ALA A 223 -23.16 18.87 -14.54
C ALA A 223 -23.85 17.61 -14.00
N LYS A 224 -23.16 16.86 -13.12
CA LYS A 224 -23.70 15.70 -12.39
C LYS A 224 -23.21 15.74 -10.94
N PRO A 225 -23.92 16.47 -10.05
CA PRO A 225 -23.48 16.69 -8.68
C PRO A 225 -23.22 15.38 -7.91
N GLN A 226 -21.96 15.12 -7.54
CA GLN A 226 -21.57 13.95 -6.77
C GLN A 226 -20.52 14.33 -5.70
N LYS A 227 -20.97 14.43 -4.45
CA LYS A 227 -20.19 14.95 -3.31
C LYS A 227 -18.88 14.17 -3.07
N SER A 228 -18.91 12.84 -3.20
CA SER A 228 -17.76 11.99 -2.92
C SER A 228 -16.62 12.21 -3.92
N PHE A 229 -16.92 12.18 -5.23
CA PHE A 229 -15.91 12.39 -6.27
C PHE A 229 -15.40 13.83 -6.32
N LEU A 230 -16.29 14.80 -6.08
CA LEU A 230 -15.87 16.18 -5.91
C LEU A 230 -14.88 16.33 -4.74
N GLY A 231 -15.15 15.68 -3.61
CA GLY A 231 -14.23 15.66 -2.47
C GLY A 231 -12.86 15.11 -2.83
N ILE A 232 -12.81 13.95 -3.50
CA ILE A 232 -11.56 13.33 -3.96
C ILE A 232 -10.80 14.26 -4.92
N SER A 233 -11.47 14.85 -5.91
CA SER A 233 -10.80 15.75 -6.86
C SER A 233 -10.33 17.06 -6.22
N ILE A 234 -11.02 17.60 -5.21
CA ILE A 234 -10.56 18.78 -4.47
C ILE A 234 -9.32 18.46 -3.64
N VAL A 235 -9.29 17.29 -2.98
CA VAL A 235 -8.10 16.83 -2.26
C VAL A 235 -6.93 16.63 -3.22
N ALA A 236 -7.17 15.97 -4.36
CA ALA A 236 -6.14 15.77 -5.38
C ALA A 236 -5.63 17.10 -5.96
N PHE A 237 -6.51 18.07 -6.23
CA PHE A 237 -6.12 19.42 -6.65
C PHE A 237 -5.29 20.14 -5.59
N ALA A 238 -5.67 20.02 -4.31
CA ALA A 238 -4.91 20.62 -3.22
C ALA A 238 -3.50 20.03 -3.10
N LEU A 239 -3.36 18.71 -3.14
CA LEU A 239 -2.07 18.03 -3.12
C LEU A 239 -1.21 18.44 -4.33
N PHE A 240 -1.80 18.45 -5.53
CA PHE A 240 -1.13 18.88 -6.75
C PHE A 240 -0.58 20.31 -6.64
N VAL A 241 -1.40 21.28 -6.20
CA VAL A 241 -0.95 22.67 -6.07
C VAL A 241 0.16 22.82 -5.02
N ILE A 242 0.04 22.12 -3.89
CA ILE A 242 1.06 22.13 -2.83
C ILE A 242 2.39 21.55 -3.35
N GLU A 243 2.32 20.44 -4.07
CA GLU A 243 3.49 19.78 -4.67
C GLU A 243 4.19 20.69 -5.70
N GLN A 244 3.43 21.31 -6.60
CA GLN A 244 3.98 22.25 -7.58
C GLN A 244 4.55 23.52 -6.92
N PHE A 245 3.93 23.98 -5.84
CA PHE A 245 4.47 25.09 -5.03
C PHE A 245 5.84 24.74 -4.44
N PHE A 246 5.98 23.60 -3.77
CA PHE A 246 7.26 23.20 -3.19
C PHE A 246 8.32 22.96 -4.27
N SER A 247 7.94 22.33 -5.39
CA SER A 247 8.81 22.19 -6.57
C SER A 247 9.38 23.54 -7.04
N PHE A 248 8.51 24.56 -7.15
CA PHE A 248 8.90 25.90 -7.56
C PHE A 248 9.83 26.56 -6.53
N ILE A 249 9.48 26.50 -5.24
CA ILE A 249 10.28 27.09 -4.17
C ILE A 249 11.64 26.42 -4.05
N PHE A 250 11.74 25.09 -4.15
CA PHE A 250 13.03 24.39 -4.10
C PHE A 250 13.98 24.82 -5.23
N LYS A 251 13.46 25.15 -6.41
CA LYS A 251 14.26 25.61 -7.56
C LYS A 251 14.61 27.10 -7.52
N HIS A 252 13.77 27.91 -6.88
CA HIS A 252 13.85 29.36 -6.94
C HIS A 252 13.86 30.00 -5.55
N TYR A 253 14.42 29.33 -4.53
CA TYR A 253 14.39 29.77 -3.14
C TYR A 253 15.06 31.14 -2.96
N ALA A 254 14.24 32.19 -3.01
CA ALA A 254 14.63 33.59 -2.97
C ALA A 254 13.47 34.48 -2.52
N GLU A 255 13.75 35.69 -2.05
CA GLU A 255 12.73 36.62 -1.51
C GLU A 255 11.60 36.88 -2.50
N TRP A 256 11.91 37.17 -3.77
CA TRP A 256 10.92 37.45 -4.80
C TRP A 256 9.95 36.28 -5.01
N SER A 257 10.43 35.03 -4.93
CA SER A 257 9.61 33.83 -5.11
C SER A 257 8.61 33.63 -3.97
N LEU A 258 9.01 34.01 -2.75
CA LEU A 258 8.19 33.89 -1.53
C LEU A 258 7.18 35.04 -1.46
N PHE A 259 7.56 36.26 -1.88
CA PHE A 259 6.62 37.36 -2.05
C PHE A 259 5.56 37.02 -3.11
N LEU A 260 5.97 36.43 -4.24
CA LEU A 260 5.06 35.96 -5.26
C LEU A 260 4.08 34.91 -4.71
N ALA A 261 4.57 33.96 -3.91
CA ALA A 261 3.73 32.94 -3.28
C ALA A 261 2.73 33.54 -2.27
N LEU A 262 3.14 34.52 -1.46
CA LEU A 262 2.23 35.25 -0.57
C LEU A 262 1.18 36.05 -1.36
N GLY A 263 1.58 36.71 -2.45
CA GLY A 263 0.68 37.38 -3.37
C GLY A 263 -0.34 36.41 -3.99
N PHE A 264 0.12 35.22 -4.40
CA PHE A 264 -0.74 34.14 -4.87
C PHE A 264 -1.74 33.71 -3.80
N VAL A 265 -1.33 33.56 -2.54
CA VAL A 265 -2.25 33.21 -1.43
C VAL A 265 -3.35 34.26 -1.27
N ILE A 266 -3.00 35.54 -1.29
CA ILE A 266 -3.98 36.65 -1.18
C ILE A 266 -4.96 36.61 -2.37
N LEU A 267 -4.45 36.49 -3.59
CA LEU A 267 -5.27 36.40 -4.81
C LEU A 267 -6.15 35.14 -4.79
N PHE A 268 -5.62 34.00 -4.36
CA PHE A 268 -6.31 32.72 -4.31
C PHE A 268 -7.44 32.75 -3.28
N ILE A 269 -7.21 33.31 -2.09
CA ILE A 269 -8.27 33.54 -1.09
C ILE A 269 -9.30 34.53 -1.64
N GLY A 270 -8.89 35.63 -2.27
CA GLY A 270 -9.81 36.59 -2.88
C GLY A 270 -10.71 35.97 -3.95
N ALA A 271 -10.09 35.23 -4.88
CA ALA A 271 -10.76 34.46 -5.93
C ALA A 271 -11.72 33.43 -5.33
N SER A 272 -11.34 32.78 -4.23
CA SER A 272 -12.22 31.82 -3.54
C SER A 272 -13.49 32.46 -2.98
N VAL A 273 -13.37 33.65 -2.40
CA VAL A 273 -14.52 34.38 -1.84
C VAL A 273 -15.46 34.79 -2.95
N TRP A 274 -14.90 35.33 -4.05
CA TRP A 274 -15.67 35.64 -5.25
C TRP A 274 -16.34 34.39 -5.82
N PHE A 275 -15.60 33.29 -5.94
CA PHE A 275 -16.10 32.03 -6.48
C PHE A 275 -17.24 31.42 -5.65
N VAL A 276 -17.14 31.44 -4.33
CA VAL A 276 -18.21 30.97 -3.43
C VAL A 276 -19.47 31.84 -3.58
N LYS A 277 -19.31 33.16 -3.74
CA LYS A 277 -20.43 34.07 -4.05
C LYS A 277 -21.04 33.76 -5.41
N TRP A 278 -20.22 33.60 -6.44
CA TRP A 278 -20.65 33.23 -7.81
C TRP A 278 -21.40 31.90 -7.84
N LEU A 279 -20.90 30.86 -7.15
CA LEU A 279 -21.60 29.57 -7.01
C LEU A 279 -22.98 29.75 -6.36
N THR A 280 -23.11 30.69 -5.43
CA THR A 280 -24.40 30.97 -4.77
C THR A 280 -25.40 31.60 -5.72
N ALA A 281 -24.94 32.53 -6.56
CA ALA A 281 -25.78 33.24 -7.50
C ALA A 281 -26.24 32.36 -8.67
N ASN A 282 -25.39 31.43 -9.14
CA ASN A 282 -25.55 30.77 -10.43
C ASN A 282 -25.86 29.26 -10.38
N THR A 283 -26.16 28.70 -9.21
CA THR A 283 -26.40 27.25 -9.08
C THR A 283 -27.82 26.95 -8.57
N ALA A 284 -28.67 26.41 -9.45
CA ALA A 284 -30.01 25.90 -9.12
C ALA A 284 -30.01 24.55 -8.35
N ALA A 285 -28.84 24.07 -7.91
CA ALA A 285 -28.71 22.80 -7.20
C ALA A 285 -29.46 22.85 -5.87
N GLN A 286 -30.12 21.73 -5.49
CA GLN A 286 -30.78 21.58 -4.19
C GLN A 286 -29.96 22.24 -3.08
N LYS A 287 -30.56 23.13 -2.27
CA LYS A 287 -29.88 23.94 -1.23
C LYS A 287 -28.90 23.14 -0.35
N THR A 288 -29.11 21.83 -0.21
CA THR A 288 -28.26 20.90 0.56
C THR A 288 -27.02 20.41 -0.19
N SER A 289 -27.04 20.20 -1.51
CA SER A 289 -25.84 19.82 -2.28
C SER A 289 -24.89 21.00 -2.41
N LEU A 290 -25.41 22.19 -2.71
CA LEU A 290 -24.63 23.43 -2.79
C LEU A 290 -23.91 23.76 -1.47
N ARG A 291 -24.57 23.58 -0.32
CA ARG A 291 -23.94 23.76 1.00
C ARG A 291 -22.75 22.85 1.23
N VAL A 292 -22.83 21.60 0.80
CA VAL A 292 -21.71 20.65 0.95
C VAL A 292 -20.57 21.01 0.01
N ILE A 293 -20.87 21.33 -1.25
CA ILE A 293 -19.88 21.76 -2.25
C ILE A 293 -19.08 22.96 -1.73
N LYS A 294 -19.76 23.98 -1.20
CA LYS A 294 -19.11 25.16 -0.58
C LYS A 294 -18.19 24.78 0.57
N ARG A 295 -18.64 23.92 1.49
CA ARG A 295 -17.81 23.50 2.63
C ARG A 295 -16.54 22.78 2.17
N ILE A 296 -16.65 21.85 1.22
CA ILE A 296 -15.49 21.11 0.71
C ILE A 296 -14.52 22.06 -0.01
N ALA A 297 -15.03 22.99 -0.85
CA ALA A 297 -14.19 23.97 -1.53
C ALA A 297 -13.47 24.90 -0.54
N VAL A 298 -14.16 25.42 0.48
CA VAL A 298 -13.56 26.26 1.53
C VAL A 298 -12.46 25.49 2.27
N ILE A 299 -12.68 24.22 2.62
CA ILE A 299 -11.66 23.39 3.29
C ILE A 299 -10.42 23.23 2.41
N GLY A 300 -10.59 22.84 1.14
CA GLY A 300 -9.47 22.62 0.22
C GLY A 300 -8.67 23.91 -0.02
N ILE A 301 -9.35 25.02 -0.26
CA ILE A 301 -8.71 26.33 -0.49
C ILE A 301 -7.96 26.80 0.76
N THR A 302 -8.58 26.67 1.94
CA THR A 302 -7.94 27.03 3.21
C THR A 302 -6.69 26.20 3.42
N ALA A 303 -6.72 24.89 3.16
CA ALA A 303 -5.56 24.02 3.32
C ALA A 303 -4.40 24.46 2.41
N ILE A 304 -4.65 24.66 1.10
CA ILE A 304 -3.64 25.12 0.14
C ILE A 304 -3.06 26.48 0.57
N ALA A 305 -3.94 27.46 0.82
CA ALA A 305 -3.54 28.81 1.19
C ALA A 305 -2.71 28.83 2.48
N SER A 306 -3.06 27.99 3.46
CA SER A 306 -2.37 27.96 4.75
C SER A 306 -1.00 27.29 4.66
N VAL A 307 -0.87 26.21 3.89
CA VAL A 307 0.43 25.54 3.67
C VAL A 307 1.37 26.47 2.90
N ILE A 308 0.90 27.06 1.79
CA ILE A 308 1.71 28.00 0.99
C ILE A 308 2.07 29.24 1.82
N GLY A 309 1.07 29.83 2.50
CA GLY A 309 1.27 31.05 3.28
C GLY A 309 2.22 30.85 4.45
N SER A 310 2.08 29.75 5.21
CA SER A 310 2.96 29.44 6.34
C SER A 310 4.40 29.17 5.90
N SER A 311 4.61 28.33 4.88
CA SER A 311 5.94 28.04 4.33
C SER A 311 6.59 29.30 3.74
N SER A 312 5.82 30.15 3.04
CA SER A 312 6.35 31.37 2.43
C SER A 312 6.74 32.42 3.46
N LEU A 313 5.90 32.63 4.48
CA LEU A 313 6.23 33.55 5.58
C LEU A 313 7.42 33.03 6.39
N GLY A 314 7.45 31.72 6.67
CA GLY A 314 8.57 31.03 7.31
C GLY A 314 9.88 31.24 6.56
N GLY A 315 9.88 30.95 5.26
CA GLY A 315 11.03 31.12 4.38
C GLY A 315 11.48 32.58 4.27
N LEU A 316 10.55 33.53 4.20
CA LEU A 316 10.89 34.94 3.99
C LEU A 316 11.62 35.52 5.20
N VAL A 317 11.10 35.27 6.42
CA VAL A 317 11.80 35.67 7.64
C VAL A 317 13.15 34.97 7.74
N THR A 318 13.26 33.72 7.28
CA THR A 318 14.54 32.99 7.27
C THR A 318 15.57 33.67 6.37
N LEU A 319 15.17 34.08 5.18
CA LEU A 319 16.04 34.83 4.27
C LEU A 319 16.45 36.18 4.83
N ILE A 320 15.49 36.94 5.39
CA ILE A 320 15.74 38.28 5.93
C ILE A 320 16.67 38.24 7.15
N THR A 321 16.47 37.26 8.05
CA THR A 321 17.22 37.18 9.32
C THR A 321 18.46 36.28 9.24
N GLY A 322 18.67 35.61 8.11
CA GLY A 322 19.76 34.63 7.91
C GLY A 322 19.61 33.31 8.68
N THR A 323 18.62 33.19 9.57
CA THR A 323 18.34 31.98 10.37
C THR A 323 16.84 31.82 10.55
N TYR A 324 16.34 30.70 11.06
CA TYR A 324 14.92 30.55 11.39
C TYR A 324 14.68 30.98 12.86
N PRO A 325 14.17 32.20 13.16
CA PRO A 325 14.04 32.69 14.54
C PRO A 325 12.85 32.02 15.24
N THR A 326 13.10 30.88 15.88
CA THR A 326 12.07 29.99 16.46
C THR A 326 11.12 30.70 17.42
N ASN A 327 11.64 31.49 18.37
CA ASN A 327 10.82 32.26 19.31
C ASN A 327 9.95 33.31 18.58
N GLY A 328 10.53 34.00 17.59
CA GLY A 328 9.81 34.99 16.78
C GLY A 328 8.69 34.33 15.97
N MET A 329 8.95 33.17 15.39
CA MET A 329 7.96 32.39 14.65
C MET A 329 6.83 31.88 15.53
N LEU A 330 7.13 31.44 16.74
CA LEU A 330 6.12 31.08 17.73
C LEU A 330 5.17 32.26 17.98
N VAL A 331 5.72 33.45 18.22
CA VAL A 331 4.94 34.68 18.46
C VAL A 331 4.13 35.06 17.22
N ILE A 332 4.73 35.09 16.02
CA ILE A 332 4.04 35.38 14.76
C ILE A 332 2.86 34.42 14.57
N GLY A 333 3.08 33.12 14.76
CA GLY A 333 2.03 32.11 14.62
C GLY A 333 0.89 32.33 15.63
N VAL A 334 1.20 32.63 16.90
CA VAL A 334 0.18 32.97 17.91
C VAL A 334 -0.59 34.24 17.54
N LEU A 335 0.08 35.27 17.03
CA LEU A 335 -0.58 36.50 16.57
C LEU A 335 -1.54 36.24 15.40
N LEU A 336 -1.20 35.33 14.48
CA LEU A 336 -2.12 34.93 13.40
C LEU A 336 -3.33 34.16 13.93
N ILE A 337 -3.16 33.30 14.95
CA ILE A 337 -4.28 32.64 15.64
C ILE A 337 -5.20 33.69 16.28
N VAL A 338 -4.64 34.69 16.96
CA VAL A 338 -5.40 35.78 17.58
C VAL A 338 -6.11 36.62 16.51
N ALA A 339 -5.45 36.92 15.38
CA ALA A 339 -6.02 37.67 14.27
C ALA A 339 -7.29 37.02 13.70
N CYS A 340 -7.36 35.69 13.66
CA CYS A 340 -8.59 34.97 13.28
C CYS A 340 -9.82 35.40 14.10
N TYR A 341 -9.65 35.68 15.41
CA TYR A 341 -10.72 36.10 16.30
C TYR A 341 -10.99 37.61 16.26
N LEU A 342 -9.99 38.42 15.89
CA LEU A 342 -10.13 39.88 15.74
C LEU A 342 -10.86 40.29 14.46
N ILE A 343 -10.80 39.47 13.40
CA ILE A 343 -11.48 39.74 12.13
C ILE A 343 -13.01 39.70 12.35
N LYS A 344 -13.65 40.88 12.34
CA LYS A 344 -15.11 41.00 12.50
C LYS A 344 -15.90 40.45 11.30
N ALA A 345 -15.35 40.52 10.09
CA ALA A 345 -16.00 40.02 8.89
C ALA A 345 -16.20 38.50 8.94
N ASP A 346 -17.41 38.01 8.63
CA ASP A 346 -17.71 36.57 8.59
C ASP A 346 -17.30 35.96 7.24
N ILE A 347 -16.00 35.93 6.97
CA ILE A 347 -15.41 35.31 5.78
C ILE A 347 -14.64 34.06 6.22
N PRO A 348 -15.24 32.86 6.16
CA PRO A 348 -14.64 31.63 6.69
C PRO A 348 -13.27 31.30 6.10
N THR A 349 -13.07 31.50 4.80
CA THR A 349 -11.80 31.24 4.11
C THR A 349 -10.65 32.09 4.64
N VAL A 350 -10.91 33.35 4.97
CA VAL A 350 -9.88 34.24 5.52
C VAL A 350 -9.58 33.83 6.97
N LYS A 351 -10.60 33.73 7.82
CA LYS A 351 -10.45 33.38 9.24
C LYS A 351 -9.70 32.06 9.44
N TYR A 352 -10.14 31.01 8.76
CA TYR A 352 -9.53 29.70 8.92
C TYR A 352 -8.14 29.61 8.29
N THR A 353 -7.83 30.42 7.28
CA THR A 353 -6.46 30.52 6.77
C THR A 353 -5.53 31.15 7.81
N PHE A 354 -5.93 32.25 8.45
CA PHE A 354 -5.14 32.85 9.54
C PHE A 354 -4.93 31.88 10.71
N LEU A 355 -5.99 31.21 11.14
CA LEU A 355 -5.91 30.19 12.19
C LEU A 355 -4.94 29.06 11.82
N MET A 356 -5.08 28.49 10.62
CA MET A 356 -4.29 27.34 10.19
C MET A 356 -2.83 27.73 9.90
N MET A 357 -2.57 28.88 9.28
CA MET A 357 -1.21 29.44 9.17
C MET A 357 -0.58 29.64 10.53
N GLY A 358 -1.34 30.24 11.47
CA GLY A 358 -0.88 30.45 12.83
C GLY A 358 -0.51 29.13 13.51
N VAL A 359 -1.37 28.12 13.43
CA VAL A 359 -1.13 26.76 13.93
C VAL A 359 0.09 26.10 13.28
N LEU A 360 0.25 26.20 11.95
CA LEU A 360 1.37 25.58 11.23
C LEU A 360 2.71 26.23 11.62
N ILE A 361 2.76 27.57 11.65
CA ILE A 361 3.98 28.31 11.99
C ILE A 361 4.34 28.10 13.47
N SER A 362 3.40 28.40 14.39
CA SER A 362 3.68 28.27 15.82
C SER A 362 3.87 26.80 16.24
N GLY A 363 3.12 25.87 15.65
CA GLY A 363 3.31 24.44 15.86
C GLY A 363 4.70 23.96 15.42
N GLY A 364 5.13 24.31 14.20
CA GLY A 364 6.47 23.98 13.71
C GLY A 364 7.58 24.59 14.57
N ALA A 365 7.45 25.89 14.90
CA ALA A 365 8.41 26.58 15.75
C ALA A 365 8.48 26.02 17.18
N SER A 366 7.36 25.52 17.72
CA SER A 366 7.26 25.03 19.10
C SER A 366 8.21 23.87 19.40
N PHE A 367 8.61 23.07 18.41
CA PHE A 367 9.55 21.97 18.63
C PHE A 367 10.96 22.45 18.98
N PHE A 368 11.32 23.66 18.56
CA PHE A 368 12.67 24.22 18.65
C PHE A 368 12.81 25.35 19.68
N VAL A 369 11.73 25.68 20.40
CA VAL A 369 11.80 26.58 21.57
C VAL A 369 12.17 25.78 22.81
N ASN A 370 12.53 26.49 23.89
CA ASN A 370 12.76 25.85 25.18
C ASN A 370 11.48 25.17 25.71
N ASP A 371 11.65 24.22 26.62
CA ASP A 371 10.53 23.38 27.05
C ASP A 371 9.44 24.17 27.80
N ILE A 372 9.84 25.20 28.55
CA ILE A 372 8.89 26.09 29.25
C ILE A 372 7.95 26.75 28.23
N LEU A 373 8.49 27.35 27.16
CA LEU A 373 7.68 28.00 26.13
C LEU A 373 6.82 26.99 25.36
N PHE A 374 7.34 25.78 25.10
CA PHE A 374 6.56 24.72 24.49
C PHE A 374 5.33 24.35 25.34
N PHE A 375 5.50 24.10 26.64
CA PHE A 375 4.38 23.75 27.51
C PHE A 375 3.40 24.91 27.72
N ILE A 376 3.89 26.16 27.80
CA ILE A 376 3.02 27.36 27.80
C ILE A 376 2.18 27.40 26.53
N TYR A 377 2.79 27.15 25.37
CA TYR A 377 2.06 27.11 24.09
C TYR A 377 1.00 25.99 24.06
N VAL A 378 1.34 24.78 24.53
CA VAL A 378 0.37 23.68 24.64
C VAL A 378 -0.79 24.05 25.57
N ILE A 379 -0.51 24.63 26.74
CA ILE A 379 -1.55 25.11 27.67
C ILE A 379 -2.44 26.16 27.01
N ALA A 380 -1.87 27.11 26.27
CA ALA A 380 -2.62 28.12 25.53
C ALA A 380 -3.54 27.49 24.46
N LEU A 381 -3.08 26.47 23.73
CA LEU A 381 -3.90 25.72 22.77
C LEU A 381 -5.04 24.94 23.45
N VAL A 382 -4.78 24.33 24.60
CA VAL A 382 -5.81 23.63 25.40
C VAL A 382 -6.85 24.63 25.92
N ALA A 383 -6.41 25.78 26.43
CA ALA A 383 -7.33 26.86 26.82
C ALA A 383 -8.18 27.31 25.63
N LEU A 384 -7.56 27.53 24.46
CA LEU A 384 -8.27 27.91 23.24
C LEU A 384 -9.30 26.84 22.82
N LEU A 385 -8.97 25.55 22.95
CA LEU A 385 -9.88 24.42 22.69
C LEU A 385 -11.11 24.44 23.59
N VAL A 386 -10.94 24.85 24.85
CA VAL A 386 -12.03 24.96 25.84
C VAL A 386 -12.91 26.18 25.57
N PHE A 387 -12.31 27.35 25.30
CA PHE A 387 -13.05 28.59 25.14
C PHE A 387 -13.71 28.77 23.76
N THR A 388 -13.15 28.17 22.70
CA THR A 388 -13.69 28.35 21.37
C THR A 388 -14.98 27.55 21.15
N LYS A 389 -16.03 28.22 20.64
CA LYS A 389 -17.35 27.59 20.39
C LYS A 389 -17.43 26.87 19.03
N HIS A 390 -16.46 27.07 18.13
CA HIS A 390 -16.48 26.51 16.79
C HIS A 390 -15.97 25.06 16.77
N THR A 391 -16.87 24.09 16.61
CA THR A 391 -16.53 22.65 16.61
C THR A 391 -15.36 22.26 15.68
N PRO A 392 -15.26 22.75 14.42
CA PRO A 392 -14.12 22.40 13.55
C PRO A 392 -12.78 22.87 14.10
N VAL A 393 -12.73 24.05 14.71
CA VAL A 393 -11.52 24.60 15.34
C VAL A 393 -11.14 23.77 16.57
N ARG A 394 -12.13 23.44 17.41
CA ARG A 394 -11.86 22.61 18.60
C ARG A 394 -11.32 21.22 18.21
N LEU A 395 -11.83 20.62 17.13
CA LEU A 395 -11.33 19.33 16.62
C LEU A 395 -9.90 19.44 16.08
N LEU A 396 -9.59 20.50 15.35
CA LEU A 396 -8.22 20.77 14.89
C LEU A 396 -7.26 20.86 16.08
N LEU A 397 -7.60 21.66 17.08
CA LEU A 397 -6.80 21.83 18.30
C LEU A 397 -6.66 20.52 19.09
N PHE A 398 -7.73 19.72 19.16
CA PHE A 398 -7.74 18.43 19.86
C PHE A 398 -6.75 17.42 19.25
N VAL A 399 -6.67 17.37 17.91
CA VAL A 399 -5.71 16.52 17.20
C VAL A 399 -4.30 17.12 17.31
N LEU A 400 -4.17 18.43 17.14
CA LEU A 400 -2.88 19.14 17.15
C LEU A 400 -2.15 18.98 18.48
N VAL A 401 -2.80 19.25 19.61
CA VAL A 401 -2.17 19.17 20.95
C VAL A 401 -1.57 17.79 21.18
N GLN A 402 -2.29 16.74 20.79
CA GLN A 402 -1.83 15.37 20.96
C GLN A 402 -0.67 15.02 20.02
N GLY A 403 -0.71 15.50 18.77
CA GLY A 403 0.41 15.36 17.83
C GLY A 403 1.68 16.07 18.31
N LEU A 404 1.56 17.28 18.87
CA LEU A 404 2.69 18.03 19.44
C LEU A 404 3.32 17.25 20.61
N LEU A 405 2.49 16.75 21.54
CA LEU A 405 2.96 15.96 22.68
C LEU A 405 3.60 14.64 22.26
N LEU A 406 3.01 13.93 21.29
CA LEU A 406 3.54 12.67 20.76
C LEU A 406 4.96 12.84 20.18
N ILE A 407 5.23 13.97 19.54
CA ILE A 407 6.54 14.21 18.93
C ILE A 407 7.53 14.78 19.97
N LYS A 408 7.15 15.82 20.71
CA LYS A 408 8.09 16.54 21.61
C LYS A 408 8.50 15.72 22.81
N VAL A 409 7.57 15.00 23.47
CA VAL A 409 7.88 14.33 24.74
C VAL A 409 8.90 13.20 24.54
N PRO A 410 8.72 12.26 23.60
CA PRO A 410 9.70 11.18 23.40
C PRO A 410 11.03 11.67 22.85
N THR A 411 11.06 12.79 22.11
CA THR A 411 12.31 13.31 21.51
C THR A 411 13.12 14.14 22.50
N ALA A 412 12.49 14.99 23.31
CA ALA A 412 13.19 15.83 24.28
C ALA A 412 13.55 15.10 25.57
N TYR A 413 12.78 14.07 25.96
CA TYR A 413 12.95 13.35 27.23
C TYR A 413 13.25 11.86 27.01
N TYR A 414 13.91 11.49 25.92
CA TYR A 414 14.09 10.09 25.53
C TYR A 414 14.77 9.23 26.61
N ASP A 415 15.71 9.79 27.39
CA ASP A 415 16.39 9.11 28.50
C ASP A 415 15.46 8.80 29.69
N THR A 416 14.40 9.60 29.88
CA THR A 416 13.52 9.52 31.06
C THR A 416 12.14 8.94 30.74
N ILE A 417 11.60 9.27 29.57
CA ILE A 417 10.24 8.93 29.14
C ILE A 417 10.32 8.15 27.84
N LYS A 418 10.12 6.84 27.93
CA LYS A 418 9.95 5.98 26.76
C LYS A 418 8.69 6.37 25.98
N ILE A 419 8.76 6.26 24.65
CA ILE A 419 7.65 6.54 23.74
C ILE A 419 6.38 5.75 24.08
N ASP A 420 6.54 4.53 24.58
CA ASP A 420 5.48 3.62 24.99
C ASP A 420 4.53 4.26 26.02
N TYR A 421 5.08 4.96 27.01
CA TYR A 421 4.30 5.63 28.04
C TYR A 421 3.49 6.80 27.50
N VAL A 422 4.06 7.54 26.54
CA VAL A 422 3.38 8.66 25.88
C VAL A 422 2.22 8.13 25.03
N LEU A 423 2.45 7.09 24.23
CA LEU A 423 1.42 6.43 23.42
C LEU A 423 0.30 5.85 24.29
N LEU A 424 0.65 5.20 25.41
CA LEU A 424 -0.33 4.66 26.36
C LEU A 424 -1.17 5.78 26.99
N ALA A 425 -0.56 6.89 27.43
CA ALA A 425 -1.28 8.02 27.99
C ALA A 425 -2.23 8.65 26.98
N LEU A 426 -1.79 8.84 25.73
CA LEU A 426 -2.64 9.37 24.65
C LEU A 426 -3.76 8.40 24.28
N PHE A 427 -3.50 7.09 24.25
CA PHE A 427 -4.54 6.07 24.08
C PHE A 427 -5.62 6.18 25.17
N LEU A 428 -5.21 6.20 26.45
CA LEU A 428 -6.13 6.28 27.59
C LEU A 428 -6.96 7.57 27.57
N LEU A 429 -6.34 8.71 27.24
CA LEU A 429 -7.03 9.99 27.06
C LEU A 429 -8.14 9.87 26.00
N ASN A 430 -7.83 9.33 24.82
CA ASN A 430 -8.83 9.21 23.76
C ASN A 430 -9.90 8.15 24.06
N ALA A 431 -9.54 7.07 24.75
CA ALA A 431 -10.50 6.08 25.23
C ALA A 431 -11.50 6.73 26.21
N ALA A 432 -11.02 7.58 27.14
CA ALA A 432 -11.86 8.34 28.05
C ALA A 432 -12.77 9.33 27.30
N VAL A 433 -12.22 10.12 26.37
CA VAL A 433 -13.01 11.07 25.55
C VAL A 433 -14.08 10.34 24.73
N TYR A 434 -13.78 9.16 24.19
CA TYR A 434 -14.76 8.32 23.50
C TYR A 434 -15.86 7.81 24.44
N ALA A 435 -15.49 7.38 25.65
CA ALA A 435 -16.41 6.82 26.65
C ALA A 435 -17.37 7.88 27.22
N ILE A 436 -16.90 9.10 27.47
CA ILE A 436 -17.71 10.22 28.01
C ILE A 436 -18.80 10.67 27.01
N ASN A 437 -18.74 10.22 25.75
CA ASN A 437 -19.76 10.45 24.73
C ASN A 437 -20.13 11.94 24.59
N LEU A 438 -19.10 12.78 24.47
CA LEU A 438 -19.17 14.19 24.11
C LEU A 438 -19.89 14.40 22.74
N HIS A 439 -19.67 15.55 22.11
CA HIS A 439 -20.16 15.81 20.76
C HIS A 439 -19.70 14.73 19.75
N HIS A 440 -20.61 14.30 18.86
CA HIS A 440 -20.41 13.18 17.92
C HIS A 440 -19.10 13.28 17.10
N ALA A 441 -18.68 14.50 16.74
CA ALA A 441 -17.43 14.69 16.00
C ALA A 441 -16.17 14.38 16.83
N PHE A 442 -16.16 14.72 18.13
CA PHE A 442 -15.07 14.39 19.05
C PHE A 442 -15.00 12.90 19.33
N LYS A 443 -16.16 12.26 19.50
CA LYS A 443 -16.23 10.82 19.66
C LYS A 443 -15.56 10.08 18.50
N LYS A 444 -15.85 10.50 17.26
CA LYS A 444 -15.23 9.91 16.06
C LYS A 444 -13.72 10.14 16.00
N ALA A 445 -13.27 11.37 16.25
CA ALA A 445 -11.86 11.71 16.25
C ALA A 445 -11.09 10.94 17.35
N ALA A 446 -11.63 10.89 18.57
CA ALA A 446 -11.05 10.17 19.69
C ALA A 446 -10.98 8.66 19.42
N LEU A 447 -12.01 8.06 18.82
CA LEU A 447 -11.96 6.64 18.45
C LEU A 447 -10.81 6.37 17.46
N LEU A 448 -10.69 7.20 16.44
CA LEU A 448 -9.64 7.06 15.43
C LEU A 448 -8.25 7.20 16.06
N LEU A 449 -8.04 8.25 16.87
CA LEU A 449 -6.77 8.50 17.56
C LEU A 449 -6.43 7.39 18.56
N ALA A 450 -7.41 6.88 19.32
CA ALA A 450 -7.19 5.77 20.24
C ALA A 450 -6.65 4.53 19.50
N PHE A 451 -7.25 4.17 18.37
CA PHE A 451 -6.77 3.04 17.57
C PHE A 451 -5.42 3.31 16.91
N ILE A 452 -5.15 4.55 16.44
CA ILE A 452 -3.83 4.94 15.92
C ILE A 452 -2.78 4.76 17.00
N PHE A 453 -2.96 5.34 18.18
CA PHE A 453 -1.96 5.27 19.26
C PHE A 453 -1.78 3.85 19.79
N LEU A 454 -2.86 3.07 19.92
CA LEU A 454 -2.76 1.68 20.35
C LEU A 454 -2.05 0.81 19.30
N LEU A 455 -2.28 1.04 18.00
CA LEU A 455 -1.56 0.34 16.93
C LEU A 455 -0.08 0.76 16.90
N SER A 456 0.21 2.05 16.99
CA SER A 456 1.58 2.57 17.05
C SER A 456 2.37 2.00 18.24
N LEU A 457 1.71 1.76 19.38
CA LEU A 457 2.31 1.10 20.54
C LEU A 457 2.77 -0.34 20.22
N THR A 458 2.17 -1.02 19.24
CA THR A 458 2.61 -2.36 18.84
C THR A 458 3.83 -2.36 17.92
N GLU A 459 4.20 -1.21 17.37
CA GLU A 459 5.22 -1.07 16.31
C GLU A 459 6.44 -0.25 16.74
N LEU A 460 6.22 0.83 17.48
CA LEU A 460 7.27 1.75 17.92
C LEU A 460 7.95 1.31 19.21
N SER A 461 7.38 0.33 19.92
CA SER A 461 7.96 -0.21 21.15
C SER A 461 9.12 -1.14 20.87
N GLU A 462 10.17 -1.05 21.69
CA GLU A 462 11.36 -1.89 21.57
C GLU A 462 11.00 -3.39 21.59
N PRO A 463 11.64 -4.21 20.71
CA PRO A 463 11.50 -5.66 20.70
C PRO A 463 11.75 -6.28 22.08
N SER A 464 10.68 -6.59 22.80
CA SER A 464 10.73 -7.05 24.19
C SER A 464 9.47 -7.83 24.54
N PHE A 465 9.46 -8.47 25.71
CA PHE A 465 8.26 -9.11 26.24
C PHE A 465 7.08 -8.13 26.38
N LEU A 466 7.36 -6.85 26.64
CA LEU A 466 6.36 -5.80 26.74
C LEU A 466 5.67 -5.53 25.38
N ASN A 467 6.40 -5.61 24.27
CA ASN A 467 5.83 -5.50 22.93
C ASN A 467 4.79 -6.62 22.66
N ILE A 468 5.05 -7.85 23.09
CA ILE A 468 4.11 -8.97 22.98
C ILE A 468 2.83 -8.68 23.79
N ILE A 469 2.96 -8.08 24.97
CA ILE A 469 1.81 -7.63 25.77
C ILE A 469 1.01 -6.58 25.00
N TYR A 470 1.65 -5.58 24.40
CA TYR A 470 0.97 -4.56 23.61
C TYR A 470 0.23 -5.15 22.40
N CYS A 471 0.85 -6.08 21.68
CA CYS A 471 0.20 -6.81 20.58
C CYS A 471 -1.03 -7.59 21.06
N THR A 472 -0.91 -8.27 22.21
CA THR A 472 -2.01 -9.03 22.82
C THR A 472 -3.14 -8.10 23.25
N VAL A 473 -2.82 -6.99 23.91
CA VAL A 473 -3.79 -5.97 24.34
C VAL A 473 -4.51 -5.36 23.14
N PHE A 474 -3.78 -4.98 22.08
CA PHE A 474 -4.39 -4.49 20.85
C PHE A 474 -5.36 -5.52 20.27
N PHE A 475 -4.93 -6.78 20.12
CA PHE A 475 -5.74 -7.83 19.54
C PHE A 475 -7.03 -8.08 20.35
N VAL A 476 -6.92 -8.14 21.68
CA VAL A 476 -8.07 -8.33 22.58
C VAL A 476 -9.01 -7.13 22.53
N ILE A 477 -8.50 -5.91 22.70
CA ILE A 477 -9.32 -4.67 22.71
C ILE A 477 -10.04 -4.51 21.38
N SER A 478 -9.32 -4.62 20.25
CA SER A 478 -9.91 -4.46 18.91
C SER A 478 -10.98 -5.53 18.64
N THR A 479 -10.72 -6.79 18.99
CA THR A 479 -11.67 -7.90 18.83
C THR A 479 -12.93 -7.69 19.69
N VAL A 480 -12.77 -7.40 20.98
CA VAL A 480 -13.91 -7.12 21.88
C VAL A 480 -14.70 -5.92 21.37
N PHE A 481 -14.01 -4.87 20.94
CA PHE A 481 -14.63 -3.68 20.37
C PHE A 481 -15.48 -4.01 19.12
N LEU A 482 -15.02 -4.90 18.23
CA LEU A 482 -15.80 -5.38 17.09
C LEU A 482 -17.08 -6.13 17.53
N PHE A 483 -16.98 -7.04 18.49
CA PHE A 483 -18.15 -7.75 19.01
C PHE A 483 -19.13 -6.84 19.75
N VAL A 484 -18.67 -5.77 20.39
CA VAL A 484 -19.52 -4.76 21.02
C VAL A 484 -20.20 -3.87 19.96
N THR A 485 -19.44 -3.41 18.96
CA THR A 485 -19.93 -2.46 17.96
C THR A 485 -20.82 -3.10 16.92
N VAL A 486 -20.63 -4.38 16.57
CA VAL A 486 -21.50 -5.10 15.63
C VAL A 486 -22.94 -5.24 16.15
N ARG A 487 -23.11 -5.16 17.49
CA ARG A 487 -24.43 -5.14 18.15
C ARG A 487 -25.10 -3.77 18.06
N LYS A 488 -24.32 -2.70 17.94
CA LYS A 488 -24.79 -1.31 17.93
C LYS A 488 -25.01 -0.84 16.48
N GLU A 489 -25.88 0.16 16.29
CA GLU A 489 -26.15 0.73 14.96
C GLU A 489 -25.09 1.67 14.34
N PRO A 490 -24.08 2.25 15.05
CA PRO A 490 -23.17 3.20 14.40
C PRO A 490 -22.19 2.46 13.49
N LYS A 491 -22.43 2.57 12.18
CA LYS A 491 -21.59 1.98 11.12
C LYS A 491 -20.13 2.45 11.18
N TYR A 492 -19.87 3.68 11.64
CA TYR A 492 -18.51 4.24 11.69
C TYR A 492 -17.61 3.47 12.65
N ASP A 493 -18.07 3.25 13.88
CA ASP A 493 -17.28 2.61 14.94
C ASP A 493 -16.86 1.19 14.53
N PHE A 494 -17.81 0.41 14.01
CA PHE A 494 -17.53 -0.93 13.48
C PHE A 494 -16.53 -0.89 12.30
N ILE A 495 -16.67 0.05 11.36
CA ILE A 495 -15.75 0.19 10.22
C ILE A 495 -14.33 0.52 10.69
N VAL A 496 -14.17 1.45 11.64
CA VAL A 496 -12.85 1.81 12.19
C VAL A 496 -12.23 0.58 12.86
N GLY A 497 -12.97 -0.11 13.73
CA GLY A 497 -12.48 -1.33 14.38
C GLY A 497 -12.06 -2.40 13.36
N MET A 498 -12.82 -2.59 12.28
CA MET A 498 -12.51 -3.57 11.24
C MET A 498 -11.24 -3.20 10.48
N ILE A 499 -11.07 -1.94 10.10
CA ILE A 499 -9.87 -1.46 9.40
C ILE A 499 -8.64 -1.71 10.27
N PHE A 500 -8.67 -1.27 11.53
CA PHE A 500 -7.51 -1.40 12.41
C PHE A 500 -7.19 -2.86 12.76
N TRP A 501 -8.20 -3.73 12.89
CA TRP A 501 -8.00 -5.15 13.12
C TRP A 501 -7.26 -5.82 11.94
N PHE A 502 -7.65 -5.52 10.69
CA PHE A 502 -6.96 -6.04 9.51
C PHE A 502 -5.60 -5.39 9.26
N VAL A 503 -5.45 -4.08 9.52
CA VAL A 503 -4.16 -3.39 9.43
C VAL A 503 -3.16 -4.01 10.41
N PHE A 504 -3.58 -4.31 11.64
CA PHE A 504 -2.74 -5.02 12.62
C PHE A 504 -2.24 -6.36 12.08
N LEU A 505 -3.12 -7.21 11.53
CA LEU A 505 -2.70 -8.47 10.90
C LEU A 505 -1.79 -8.27 9.68
N ALA A 506 -1.93 -7.18 8.93
CA ALA A 506 -1.05 -6.90 7.81
C ALA A 506 0.34 -6.44 8.29
N MET A 507 0.39 -5.61 9.33
CA MET A 507 1.64 -5.08 9.87
C MET A 507 2.45 -6.15 10.59
N LYS A 508 1.80 -7.05 11.36
CA LYS A 508 2.48 -8.13 12.09
C LYS A 508 3.18 -9.16 11.21
N TYR A 509 2.92 -9.14 9.90
CA TYR A 509 3.65 -9.93 8.91
C TYR A 509 5.12 -9.49 8.81
N TYR A 510 5.39 -8.18 8.95
CA TYR A 510 6.73 -7.58 8.81
C TYR A 510 7.45 -7.37 10.14
N ASP A 511 6.84 -7.82 11.24
CA ASP A 511 7.38 -7.64 12.59
C ASP A 511 8.46 -8.71 12.87
N PHE A 512 9.67 -8.32 13.27
CA PHE A 512 10.77 -9.27 13.55
C PHE A 512 10.87 -9.70 15.01
N VAL A 513 9.99 -9.20 15.89
CA VAL A 513 9.99 -9.56 17.32
C VAL A 513 9.73 -11.06 17.52
N TRP A 514 8.95 -11.66 16.61
CA TRP A 514 8.58 -13.06 16.68
C TRP A 514 8.61 -13.71 15.30
N ASP A 515 9.27 -14.87 15.22
CA ASP A 515 9.39 -15.68 14.00
C ASP A 515 8.03 -15.94 13.34
N LEU A 516 8.00 -15.81 12.01
CA LEU A 516 6.77 -15.86 11.22
C LEU A 516 6.08 -17.23 11.32
N PHE A 517 6.86 -18.31 11.44
CA PHE A 517 6.33 -19.65 11.68
C PHE A 517 5.55 -19.73 13.00
N ASN A 518 6.06 -19.19 14.11
CA ASN A 518 5.36 -19.25 15.39
C ASN A 518 4.07 -18.41 15.39
N LYS A 519 4.11 -17.22 14.77
CA LYS A 519 2.91 -16.40 14.56
C LYS A 519 1.86 -17.15 13.76
N SER A 520 2.28 -17.88 12.72
CA SER A 520 1.39 -18.66 11.87
C SER A 520 0.55 -19.65 12.68
N LEU A 521 1.18 -20.37 13.60
CA LEU A 521 0.54 -21.37 14.44
C LEU A 521 -0.49 -20.73 15.38
N VAL A 522 -0.11 -19.63 16.03
CA VAL A 522 -1.02 -18.92 16.95
C VAL A 522 -2.23 -18.36 16.22
N LEU A 523 -2.04 -17.78 15.04
CA LEU A 523 -3.15 -17.28 14.22
C LEU A 523 -4.09 -18.41 13.78
N VAL A 524 -3.57 -19.56 13.35
CA VAL A 524 -4.40 -20.73 13.00
C VAL A 524 -5.17 -21.24 14.21
N ILE A 525 -4.53 -21.42 15.36
CA ILE A 525 -5.18 -21.89 16.60
C ILE A 525 -6.30 -20.93 17.02
N LEU A 526 -6.00 -19.62 17.09
CA LEU A 526 -7.00 -18.60 17.41
C LEU A 526 -8.15 -18.63 16.39
N GLY A 527 -7.83 -18.73 15.10
CA GLY A 527 -8.83 -18.83 14.05
C GLY A 527 -9.77 -20.02 14.22
N LEU A 528 -9.23 -21.21 14.52
CA LEU A 528 -10.01 -22.42 14.79
C LEU A 528 -10.89 -22.27 16.04
N ILE A 529 -10.38 -21.63 17.11
CA ILE A 529 -11.17 -21.32 18.31
C ILE A 529 -12.36 -20.43 17.97
N PHE A 530 -12.15 -19.38 17.17
CA PHE A 530 -13.22 -18.49 16.73
C PHE A 530 -14.28 -19.22 15.90
N LEU A 531 -13.86 -20.07 14.96
CA LEU A 531 -14.76 -20.88 14.14
C LEU A 531 -15.59 -21.84 15.01
N PHE A 532 -14.95 -22.50 15.98
CA PHE A 532 -15.60 -23.41 16.92
C PHE A 532 -16.64 -22.70 17.80
N LEU A 533 -16.27 -21.57 18.42
CA LEU A 533 -17.17 -20.78 19.26
C LEU A 533 -18.35 -20.23 18.45
N SER A 534 -18.09 -19.77 17.21
CA SER A 534 -19.13 -19.27 16.31
C SER A 534 -20.11 -20.38 15.93
N ARG A 535 -19.61 -21.58 15.63
CA ARG A 535 -20.44 -22.77 15.36
C ARG A 535 -21.34 -23.12 16.54
N LYS A 536 -20.79 -23.12 17.76
CA LYS A 536 -21.56 -23.39 18.99
C LYS A 536 -22.71 -22.38 19.16
N TRP A 537 -22.48 -21.11 18.82
CA TRP A 537 -23.53 -20.08 18.88
C TRP A 537 -24.50 -20.09 17.69
N ASP A 538 -24.16 -20.71 16.57
CA ASP A 538 -25.00 -20.79 15.36
C ASP A 538 -26.13 -21.82 15.51
N LEU A 539 -25.87 -22.93 16.22
CA LEU A 539 -26.76 -24.09 16.41
C LEU A 539 -28.14 -23.81 17.03
N SER A 540 -28.45 -22.59 17.45
CA SER A 540 -29.76 -22.24 18.01
C SER A 540 -30.61 -21.36 17.09
N THR A 541 -30.28 -21.28 15.81
CA THR A 541 -31.02 -20.50 14.80
C THR A 541 -31.73 -21.45 13.83
N PRO A 542 -33.02 -21.25 13.50
CA PRO A 542 -33.75 -22.16 12.62
C PRO A 542 -33.09 -22.34 11.24
N ASP A 543 -33.05 -23.58 10.75
CA ASP A 543 -32.43 -23.97 9.48
C ASP A 543 -33.29 -23.57 8.27
N GLN A 544 -33.06 -22.38 7.72
CA GLN A 544 -33.50 -22.05 6.36
C GLN A 544 -32.28 -21.92 5.44
N PRO A 545 -32.17 -22.74 4.36
CA PRO A 545 -31.07 -22.66 3.41
C PRO A 545 -31.02 -21.28 2.75
N GLN A 546 -29.87 -20.62 2.82
CA GLN A 546 -29.65 -19.39 2.06
C GLN A 546 -29.26 -19.73 0.61
N PRO A 547 -29.65 -18.91 -0.39
CA PRO A 547 -29.25 -19.12 -1.77
C PRO A 547 -27.73 -18.97 -1.91
N SER A 548 -27.10 -19.89 -2.63
CA SER A 548 -25.66 -19.85 -2.92
C SER A 548 -25.41 -19.89 -4.41
N PHE A 549 -24.44 -19.12 -4.89
CA PHE A 549 -24.00 -19.24 -6.28
C PHE A 549 -23.36 -20.61 -6.53
N LEU A 550 -22.82 -21.28 -5.51
CA LEU A 550 -22.20 -22.61 -5.64
C LEU A 550 -23.17 -23.67 -6.15
N ASP A 551 -24.46 -23.53 -5.85
CA ASP A 551 -25.46 -24.50 -6.33
C ASP A 551 -25.70 -24.32 -7.84
N ARG A 552 -25.61 -23.09 -8.34
CA ARG A 552 -25.83 -22.74 -9.75
C ARG A 552 -24.58 -22.92 -10.61
N SER A 553 -23.41 -22.55 -10.10
CA SER A 553 -22.14 -22.50 -10.86
C SER A 553 -21.16 -23.61 -10.51
N ARG A 554 -21.63 -24.71 -9.90
CA ARG A 554 -20.81 -25.83 -9.42
C ARG A 554 -19.83 -26.36 -10.48
N THR A 555 -20.31 -26.59 -11.71
CA THR A 555 -19.50 -27.10 -12.81
C THR A 555 -18.40 -26.12 -13.21
N ALA A 556 -18.74 -24.84 -13.34
CA ALA A 556 -17.77 -23.79 -13.64
C ALA A 556 -16.70 -23.68 -12.55
N VAL A 557 -17.08 -23.77 -11.27
CA VAL A 557 -16.12 -23.76 -10.14
C VAL A 557 -15.13 -24.92 -10.25
N TRP A 558 -15.60 -26.14 -10.54
CA TRP A 558 -14.71 -27.29 -10.73
C TRP A 558 -13.78 -27.14 -11.92
N ILE A 559 -14.28 -26.61 -13.05
CA ILE A 559 -13.45 -26.32 -14.23
C ILE A 559 -12.34 -25.32 -13.88
N ILE A 560 -12.67 -24.25 -13.13
CA ILE A 560 -11.67 -23.24 -12.73
C ILE A 560 -10.63 -23.84 -11.78
N ILE A 561 -11.02 -24.75 -10.87
CA ILE A 561 -10.08 -25.48 -10.00
C ILE A 561 -9.18 -26.40 -10.84
N LEU A 562 -9.73 -27.12 -11.82
CA LEU A 562 -8.97 -27.98 -12.71
C LEU A 562 -7.94 -27.18 -13.53
N VAL A 563 -8.34 -26.02 -14.06
CA VAL A 563 -7.42 -25.12 -14.77
C VAL A 563 -6.27 -24.69 -13.86
N GLN A 564 -6.54 -24.35 -12.60
CA GLN A 564 -5.49 -24.01 -11.63
C GLN A 564 -4.53 -25.17 -11.38
N LEU A 565 -5.04 -26.40 -11.24
CA LEU A 565 -4.20 -27.60 -11.09
C LEU A 565 -3.32 -27.84 -12.32
N ILE A 566 -3.86 -27.65 -13.53
CA ILE A 566 -3.09 -27.76 -14.78
C ILE A 566 -1.98 -26.72 -14.82
N ILE A 567 -2.27 -25.47 -14.42
CA ILE A 567 -1.27 -24.40 -14.35
C ILE A 567 -0.16 -24.76 -13.36
N LEU A 568 -0.49 -25.14 -12.12
CA LEU A 568 0.51 -25.53 -11.11
C LEU A 568 1.33 -26.74 -11.57
N GLY A 569 0.66 -27.76 -12.11
CA GLY A 569 1.31 -28.96 -12.64
C GLY A 569 2.25 -28.66 -13.81
N GLY A 570 1.87 -27.72 -14.69
CA GLY A 570 2.72 -27.27 -15.79
C GLY A 570 3.97 -26.52 -15.31
N ILE A 571 3.82 -25.59 -14.36
CA ILE A 571 4.95 -24.86 -13.75
C ILE A 571 5.91 -25.84 -13.06
N PHE A 572 5.35 -26.74 -12.24
CA PHE A 572 6.11 -27.80 -11.56
C PHE A 572 6.89 -28.67 -12.57
N THR A 573 6.19 -29.24 -13.55
CA THR A 573 6.79 -30.17 -14.52
C THR A 573 7.89 -29.50 -15.33
N LYS A 574 7.67 -28.26 -15.78
CA LYS A 574 8.67 -27.48 -16.53
C LYS A 574 9.96 -27.34 -15.70
N ASN A 575 9.85 -26.90 -14.45
CA ASN A 575 11.01 -26.65 -13.61
C ASN A 575 11.70 -27.95 -13.18
N GLU A 576 10.95 -29.01 -12.93
CA GLU A 576 11.50 -30.31 -12.54
C GLU A 576 12.27 -30.98 -13.69
N VAL A 577 11.72 -30.95 -14.91
CA VAL A 577 12.41 -31.44 -16.12
C VAL A 577 13.72 -30.67 -16.34
N LEU A 578 13.74 -29.37 -16.08
CA LEU A 578 14.93 -28.53 -16.15
C LEU A 578 15.97 -28.88 -15.07
N LEU A 579 15.54 -29.12 -13.83
CA LEU A 579 16.45 -29.53 -12.76
C LEU A 579 17.10 -30.90 -13.02
N GLN A 580 16.34 -31.85 -13.56
CA GLN A 580 16.82 -33.22 -13.80
C GLN A 580 17.72 -33.31 -15.05
N ASN A 581 17.31 -32.67 -16.15
CA ASN A 581 18.01 -32.78 -17.45
C ASN A 581 18.98 -31.64 -17.74
N GLY A 582 18.97 -30.57 -16.93
CA GLY A 582 19.80 -29.41 -17.10
C GLY A 582 21.28 -29.69 -16.81
N LYS A 583 22.16 -29.10 -17.62
CA LYS A 583 23.60 -29.14 -17.42
C LYS A 583 23.99 -28.22 -16.27
N GLU A 584 24.70 -28.75 -15.29
CA GLU A 584 25.18 -27.98 -14.13
C GLU A 584 26.37 -27.10 -14.52
N ILE A 585 26.30 -25.81 -14.18
CA ILE A 585 27.37 -24.84 -14.36
C ILE A 585 27.59 -24.03 -13.07
N LYS A 586 28.81 -23.54 -12.89
CA LYS A 586 29.18 -22.64 -11.79
C LYS A 586 29.38 -21.22 -12.34
N LEU A 587 28.66 -20.24 -11.79
CA LEU A 587 28.76 -18.81 -12.14
C LEU A 587 29.32 -18.00 -10.95
N ALA A 588 30.09 -16.95 -11.25
CA ALA A 588 30.64 -16.03 -10.25
C ALA A 588 29.67 -14.87 -9.97
N LEU A 589 29.62 -14.44 -8.71
CA LEU A 589 28.74 -13.39 -8.21
C LEU A 589 29.51 -12.13 -7.79
N GLN A 590 28.91 -10.97 -8.01
CA GLN A 590 29.30 -9.67 -7.44
C GLN A 590 28.61 -9.42 -6.09
N PRO A 591 29.03 -8.41 -5.30
CA PRO A 591 28.39 -8.07 -4.02
C PRO A 591 26.87 -7.93 -4.16
N ILE A 592 26.16 -8.43 -3.16
CA ILE A 592 24.72 -8.73 -3.15
C ILE A 592 23.99 -7.67 -2.33
N ASP A 593 22.86 -7.17 -2.82
CA ASP A 593 21.94 -6.33 -2.04
C ASP A 593 20.67 -7.13 -1.64
N PRO A 594 20.21 -7.07 -0.37
CA PRO A 594 18.94 -7.68 0.04
C PRO A 594 17.75 -6.70 0.13
N ARG A 595 16.59 -7.07 -0.44
CA ARG A 595 15.28 -7.32 0.25
C ARG A 595 14.06 -7.50 -0.68
N SER A 596 13.12 -8.34 -0.24
CA SER A 596 11.75 -8.57 -0.78
C SER A 596 10.67 -7.85 0.02
N LEU A 597 9.53 -7.54 -0.60
CA LEU A 597 8.30 -7.11 0.03
C LEU A 597 7.27 -8.24 0.28
N LEU A 598 7.24 -9.33 -0.51
CA LEU A 598 6.06 -10.24 -0.52
C LEU A 598 6.33 -11.75 -0.44
N GLN A 599 7.56 -12.24 -0.62
CA GLN A 599 7.84 -13.68 -0.80
C GLN A 599 8.78 -14.29 0.25
N GLY A 600 8.93 -13.60 1.39
CA GLY A 600 9.93 -13.93 2.40
C GLY A 600 11.32 -13.41 2.00
N ASP A 601 12.35 -13.83 2.74
CA ASP A 601 13.71 -13.36 2.51
C ASP A 601 14.31 -13.96 1.21
N TYR A 602 14.83 -13.10 0.33
CA TYR A 602 15.69 -13.50 -0.80
C TYR A 602 16.88 -12.54 -0.92
N VAL A 603 17.94 -13.02 -1.58
CA VAL A 603 19.08 -12.21 -2.01
C VAL A 603 19.07 -12.02 -3.52
N GLU A 604 19.45 -10.83 -3.97
CA GLU A 604 19.63 -10.55 -5.39
C GLU A 604 21.04 -10.94 -5.84
N LEU A 605 21.12 -11.87 -6.78
CA LEU A 605 22.36 -12.39 -7.35
C LEU A 605 22.75 -11.57 -8.57
N ASN A 606 23.84 -10.81 -8.44
CA ASN A 606 24.46 -10.11 -9.56
C ASN A 606 25.57 -10.97 -10.17
N TYR A 607 25.43 -11.36 -11.44
CA TYR A 607 26.35 -12.27 -12.11
C TYR A 607 27.43 -11.51 -12.88
N ASP A 608 28.69 -11.98 -12.83
CA ASP A 608 29.77 -11.42 -13.67
C ASP A 608 29.47 -11.45 -15.16
N ILE A 609 28.67 -12.42 -15.61
CA ILE A 609 28.27 -12.56 -17.02
C ILE A 609 27.16 -11.59 -17.44
N ALA A 610 26.48 -10.92 -16.50
CA ALA A 610 25.41 -9.96 -16.80
C ALA A 610 25.95 -8.65 -17.40
N HIS A 611 27.18 -8.27 -17.07
CA HIS A 611 27.81 -7.01 -17.51
C HIS A 611 28.45 -7.15 -18.91
N VAL A 612 27.61 -7.42 -19.92
CA VAL A 612 28.04 -7.61 -21.31
C VAL A 612 27.30 -6.64 -22.21
N THR A 613 28.03 -5.77 -22.92
CA THR A 613 27.49 -4.92 -23.98
C THR A 613 27.43 -5.70 -25.28
N LEU A 614 26.24 -5.77 -25.90
CA LEU A 614 26.01 -6.44 -27.18
C LEU A 614 25.74 -5.39 -28.26
N PRO A 615 26.70 -5.13 -29.16
CA PRO A 615 26.48 -4.20 -30.27
C PRO A 615 25.33 -4.70 -31.16
N HIS A 616 24.46 -3.78 -31.59
CA HIS A 616 23.34 -4.04 -32.51
C HIS A 616 22.17 -4.88 -31.97
N VAL A 617 22.11 -5.12 -30.65
CA VAL A 617 20.93 -5.72 -29.98
C VAL A 617 20.09 -4.60 -29.38
N LYS A 618 18.77 -4.66 -29.53
CA LYS A 618 17.87 -3.65 -28.95
C LYS A 618 17.61 -3.94 -27.47
N ASP A 619 17.40 -2.88 -26.68
CA ASP A 619 16.93 -3.01 -25.30
C ASP A 619 15.61 -3.82 -25.25
N GLY A 620 15.55 -4.79 -24.34
CA GLY A 620 14.43 -5.72 -24.16
C GLY A 620 14.45 -6.96 -25.07
N GLU A 621 15.41 -7.09 -25.99
CA GLU A 621 15.51 -8.23 -26.89
C GLU A 621 16.02 -9.49 -26.17
N LYS A 622 15.51 -10.67 -26.57
CA LYS A 622 16.01 -11.93 -26.03
C LYS A 622 17.28 -12.36 -26.76
N VAL A 623 18.31 -12.66 -25.99
CA VAL A 623 19.62 -13.08 -26.49
C VAL A 623 20.01 -14.43 -25.90
N LYS A 624 20.76 -15.22 -26.68
CA LYS A 624 21.40 -16.45 -26.19
C LYS A 624 22.90 -16.29 -26.14
N LEU A 625 23.53 -16.56 -25.00
CA LEU A 625 24.96 -16.41 -24.78
C LEU A 625 25.63 -17.77 -24.66
N VAL A 626 26.75 -17.93 -25.36
CA VAL A 626 27.59 -19.12 -25.21
C VAL A 626 28.54 -18.93 -24.03
N LEU A 627 28.49 -19.86 -23.09
CA LEU A 627 29.35 -19.94 -21.92
C LEU A 627 30.34 -21.10 -22.06
N ARG A 628 31.58 -20.86 -21.64
CA ARG A 628 32.66 -21.86 -21.63
C ARG A 628 33.28 -22.02 -20.24
N PRO A 629 33.65 -23.25 -19.84
CA PRO A 629 34.35 -23.45 -18.58
C PRO A 629 35.74 -22.80 -18.63
N ALA A 630 36.05 -22.01 -17.62
CA ALA A 630 37.36 -21.40 -17.38
C ALA A 630 38.07 -22.12 -16.21
N LYS A 631 39.08 -21.46 -15.60
CA LYS A 631 39.78 -21.99 -14.42
C LYS A 631 38.79 -22.31 -13.30
N GLN A 632 39.07 -23.38 -12.54
CA GLN A 632 38.25 -23.84 -11.39
C GLN A 632 36.79 -24.21 -11.74
N GLY A 633 36.48 -24.47 -13.02
CA GLY A 633 35.14 -24.90 -13.46
C GLY A 633 34.11 -23.77 -13.55
N VAL A 634 34.52 -22.51 -13.38
CA VAL A 634 33.63 -21.34 -13.49
C VAL A 634 33.37 -21.03 -14.97
N TYR A 635 32.11 -20.90 -15.34
CA TYR A 635 31.71 -20.59 -16.71
C TYR A 635 31.78 -19.09 -17.00
N LYS A 636 32.37 -18.72 -18.15
CA LYS A 636 32.49 -17.33 -18.60
C LYS A 636 31.90 -17.15 -20.00
N TYR A 637 31.44 -15.93 -20.28
CA TYR A 637 30.94 -15.55 -21.59
C TYR A 637 32.02 -15.67 -22.69
N ALA A 638 31.71 -16.39 -23.76
CA ALA A 638 32.64 -16.72 -24.84
C ALA A 638 32.67 -15.68 -25.99
N LYS A 639 32.04 -14.51 -25.83
CA LYS A 639 31.89 -13.47 -26.87
C LYS A 639 31.12 -13.93 -28.12
N ILE A 640 30.28 -14.94 -27.95
CA ILE A 640 29.38 -15.48 -28.98
C ILE A 640 27.96 -15.37 -28.45
N TYR A 641 27.09 -14.72 -29.22
CA TYR A 641 25.68 -14.56 -28.89
C TYR A 641 24.80 -14.73 -30.13
N GLN A 642 23.55 -15.13 -29.90
CA GLN A 642 22.48 -15.19 -30.89
C GLN A 642 21.43 -14.13 -30.51
N ALA A 643 21.03 -13.30 -31.47
CA ALA A 643 20.00 -12.26 -31.38
C ALA A 643 19.16 -12.32 -32.66
N ASP A 644 17.83 -12.22 -32.58
CA ASP A 644 16.91 -12.42 -33.71
C ASP A 644 17.22 -13.65 -34.60
N ASP A 645 17.58 -14.77 -33.97
CA ASP A 645 18.04 -16.03 -34.59
C ASP A 645 19.36 -15.97 -35.39
N ASP A 646 19.98 -14.80 -35.50
CA ASP A 646 21.28 -14.60 -36.11
C ASP A 646 22.42 -14.64 -35.08
N TRP A 647 23.47 -15.39 -35.41
CA TRP A 647 24.68 -15.44 -34.58
C TRP A 647 25.63 -14.31 -34.94
N ASN A 648 26.17 -13.63 -33.92
CA ASN A 648 27.17 -12.57 -34.13
C ASN A 648 28.46 -13.06 -34.81
N LYS A 649 28.73 -14.37 -34.74
CA LYS A 649 29.85 -15.07 -35.37
C LYS A 649 29.41 -16.49 -35.75
N PRO A 650 29.97 -17.11 -36.80
CA PRO A 650 29.72 -18.51 -37.11
C PRO A 650 29.97 -19.38 -35.87
N TYR A 651 28.93 -20.06 -35.39
CA TYR A 651 28.98 -20.83 -34.16
C TYR A 651 28.87 -22.33 -34.45
N THR A 652 29.86 -23.08 -34.00
CA THR A 652 29.81 -24.54 -33.93
C THR A 652 29.91 -24.95 -32.48
N SER A 653 28.91 -25.70 -32.00
CA SER A 653 28.82 -26.13 -30.61
C SER A 653 30.02 -27.01 -30.23
N LYS A 654 30.73 -26.65 -29.16
CA LYS A 654 31.75 -27.52 -28.55
C LYS A 654 31.13 -28.35 -27.44
N GLU A 655 31.71 -29.52 -27.15
CA GLU A 655 31.18 -30.50 -26.19
C GLU A 655 30.88 -29.91 -24.79
N LYS A 656 31.70 -28.95 -24.34
CA LYS A 656 31.53 -28.29 -23.03
C LYS A 656 30.79 -26.96 -23.07
N ASP A 657 30.42 -26.45 -24.25
CA ASP A 657 29.67 -25.20 -24.38
C ASP A 657 28.29 -25.33 -23.70
N VAL A 658 27.81 -24.22 -23.16
CA VAL A 658 26.47 -24.08 -22.58
C VAL A 658 25.86 -22.80 -23.13
N VAL A 659 24.64 -22.88 -23.62
CA VAL A 659 23.93 -21.72 -24.13
C VAL A 659 22.91 -21.30 -23.08
N ILE A 660 23.01 -20.08 -22.57
CA ILE A 660 22.06 -19.50 -21.61
C ILE A 660 21.26 -18.39 -22.30
N THR A 661 19.96 -18.33 -22.02
CA THR A 661 19.07 -17.30 -22.57
C THR A 661 18.88 -16.18 -21.55
N GLY A 662 18.89 -14.93 -22.00
CA GLY A 662 18.58 -13.76 -21.18
C GLY A 662 17.91 -12.66 -22.00
N SER A 663 17.41 -11.64 -21.32
CA SER A 663 16.93 -10.40 -21.93
C SER A 663 18.05 -9.36 -21.86
N TYR A 664 18.44 -8.84 -23.03
CA TYR A 664 19.44 -7.79 -23.12
C TYR A 664 18.82 -6.45 -22.75
N HIS A 665 19.55 -5.69 -21.95
CA HIS A 665 19.25 -4.33 -21.62
C HIS A 665 20.48 -3.44 -21.72
N ASP A 666 20.28 -2.13 -21.85
CA ASP A 666 21.39 -1.17 -21.99
C ASP A 666 22.39 -1.20 -20.81
N TRP A 667 21.93 -1.65 -19.63
CA TRP A 667 22.74 -1.80 -18.42
C TRP A 667 23.35 -3.20 -18.25
N GLY A 668 22.98 -4.19 -19.07
CA GLY A 668 23.41 -5.59 -18.91
C GLY A 668 22.33 -6.62 -19.28
N ILE A 669 22.54 -7.88 -18.90
CA ILE A 669 21.67 -9.00 -19.30
C ILE A 669 20.98 -9.59 -18.08
N GLN A 670 19.65 -9.71 -18.16
CA GLN A 670 18.83 -10.42 -17.17
C GLN A 670 18.60 -11.87 -17.60
N TYR A 671 18.97 -12.83 -16.78
CA TYR A 671 18.83 -14.27 -17.05
C TYR A 671 17.59 -14.90 -16.38
N GLY A 672 16.89 -14.19 -15.50
CA GLY A 672 15.74 -14.69 -14.75
C GLY A 672 16.13 -15.60 -13.57
N ILE A 673 17.41 -15.58 -13.19
CA ILE A 673 18.03 -16.35 -12.10
C ILE A 673 18.69 -15.44 -11.07
N GLU A 674 18.33 -14.14 -11.06
CA GLU A 674 18.89 -13.12 -10.18
C GLU A 674 18.35 -13.23 -8.75
N HIS A 675 17.49 -14.19 -8.43
CA HIS A 675 16.90 -14.29 -7.10
C HIS A 675 17.20 -15.65 -6.47
N TYR A 676 17.58 -15.63 -5.20
CA TYR A 676 17.76 -16.83 -4.40
C TYR A 676 17.07 -16.69 -3.05
N PHE A 677 16.04 -17.51 -2.82
CA PHE A 677 15.26 -17.46 -1.59
C PHE A 677 15.99 -18.17 -0.46
N ILE A 678 15.93 -17.54 0.71
CA ILE A 678 16.68 -17.97 1.89
C ILE A 678 15.76 -18.04 3.11
N PRO A 679 16.14 -18.80 4.16
CA PRO A 679 15.40 -18.78 5.41
C PRO A 679 15.37 -17.38 6.03
N GLU A 680 14.29 -17.08 6.74
CA GLU A 680 14.15 -15.84 7.49
C GLU A 680 15.37 -15.59 8.40
N GLY A 681 15.90 -14.36 8.36
CA GLY A 681 17.01 -13.94 9.23
C GLY A 681 18.40 -14.43 8.80
N THR A 682 18.53 -15.09 7.64
CA THR A 682 19.84 -15.57 7.14
C THR A 682 20.49 -14.67 6.07
N GLY A 683 19.84 -13.55 5.70
CA GLY A 683 20.27 -12.62 4.65
C GLY A 683 21.71 -12.17 4.75
N SER A 684 22.09 -11.55 5.86
CA SER A 684 23.44 -11.00 6.05
C SER A 684 24.55 -12.06 5.98
N LYS A 685 24.25 -13.29 6.39
CA LYS A 685 25.21 -14.40 6.27
C LYS A 685 25.44 -14.74 4.80
N VAL A 686 24.36 -14.95 4.05
CA VAL A 686 24.45 -15.28 2.62
C VAL A 686 25.12 -14.17 1.83
N GLU A 687 24.79 -12.91 2.12
CA GLU A 687 25.41 -11.72 1.53
C GLU A 687 26.94 -11.70 1.72
N SER A 688 27.41 -11.94 2.96
CA SER A 688 28.84 -11.91 3.26
C SER A 688 29.61 -13.08 2.64
N GLU A 689 28.97 -14.24 2.47
CA GLU A 689 29.63 -15.51 2.11
C GLU A 689 29.48 -15.90 0.64
N ALA A 690 28.45 -15.45 -0.06
CA ALA A 690 28.17 -15.85 -1.43
C ALA A 690 29.22 -15.27 -2.40
N ARG A 691 29.91 -16.16 -3.13
CA ARG A 691 30.85 -15.82 -4.19
C ARG A 691 30.52 -16.53 -5.51
N PHE A 692 29.82 -17.66 -5.44
CA PHE A 692 29.42 -18.43 -6.60
C PHE A 692 27.98 -18.95 -6.48
N ALA A 693 27.34 -19.12 -7.63
CA ALA A 693 26.05 -19.77 -7.78
C ALA A 693 26.19 -21.03 -8.65
N THR A 694 25.57 -22.13 -8.22
CA THR A 694 25.40 -23.34 -9.02
C THR A 694 24.06 -23.28 -9.74
N VAL A 695 24.12 -23.34 -11.07
CA VAL A 695 22.96 -23.15 -11.96
C VAL A 695 22.79 -24.37 -12.85
N ARG A 696 21.53 -24.78 -13.07
CA ARG A 696 21.16 -25.82 -14.04
C ARG A 696 20.61 -25.14 -15.30
N VAL A 697 21.23 -25.40 -16.45
CA VAL A 697 20.83 -24.81 -17.75
C VAL A 697 20.30 -25.88 -18.69
N GLY A 698 19.10 -25.64 -19.23
CA GLY A 698 18.42 -26.55 -20.15
C GLY A 698 18.88 -26.37 -21.60
N LYS A 699 18.47 -27.30 -22.48
CA LYS A 699 18.81 -27.26 -23.92
C LYS A 699 18.32 -25.99 -24.62
N ASN A 700 17.24 -25.39 -24.12
CA ASN A 700 16.64 -24.17 -24.67
C ASN A 700 17.25 -22.89 -24.06
N GLY A 701 18.22 -23.02 -23.14
CA GLY A 701 18.89 -21.93 -22.44
C GLY A 701 18.17 -21.39 -21.20
N ASP A 702 17.01 -21.94 -20.84
CA ASP A 702 16.37 -21.68 -19.54
C ASP A 702 17.28 -22.14 -18.40
N ALA A 703 17.32 -21.38 -17.30
CA ALA A 703 18.22 -21.62 -16.18
C ALA A 703 17.49 -21.59 -14.83
N ILE A 704 17.99 -22.36 -13.84
CA ILE A 704 17.51 -22.36 -12.45
C ILE A 704 18.71 -22.36 -11.48
N VAL A 705 18.67 -21.49 -10.46
CA VAL A 705 19.64 -21.51 -9.36
C VAL A 705 19.31 -22.62 -8.38
N THR A 706 20.32 -23.43 -8.07
CA THR A 706 20.18 -24.56 -7.13
C THR A 706 20.86 -24.31 -5.80
N LYS A 707 21.99 -23.60 -5.80
CA LYS A 707 22.79 -23.35 -4.60
C LYS A 707 23.61 -22.08 -4.75
N VAL A 708 23.83 -21.37 -3.65
CA VAL A 708 24.75 -20.24 -3.54
C VAL A 708 25.77 -20.54 -2.43
N GLY A 709 27.04 -20.18 -2.63
CA GLY A 709 28.10 -20.47 -1.65
C GLY A 709 29.47 -19.87 -1.98
N LYS A 710 30.48 -20.31 -1.24
CA LYS A 710 31.90 -19.92 -1.38
C LYS A 710 32.64 -20.68 -2.48
#